data_AF-A0AA97I3U0-F1
#
_entry.id   AF-A0AA97I3U0-F1
#
_cell.length_a   1.000
_cell.length_b   1.000
_cell.length_c   1.000
_cell.angle_alpha   90.00
_cell.angle_beta   90.00
_cell.angle_gamma   90.00
#
_symmetry.space_group_name_H-M   'P 1'
#
loop_
_entity.id
_entity.type
_entity.pdbx_description
1 polymer ?
#
loop_
_entity_poly.entity_id
_entity_poly.type
_entity_poly.pdbx_seq_one_letter_code
_entity_poly.pdbx_strand_id
1 'polypeptide(L)'
;MAHDDIIEGKPFQMPDELTVVAVGGCGKKLINHLYTHEWFLRHYLSDGKKLSLYTIDTDTNQRKDDIERVKKVEKSIGDIQKTNSQMGGSVKCYHYHLPDLANVERVSSLTSKDIIAQIKNRREKPLVNVWWMNDPDFGFDYQMLKQVDKNIVDDFGGGVHRRRAISKAVFYKAITQGGEQFPSFQGHGPVAIIVGLGGGTGSGMFIDLARYIKEKRGQEAKITLFCVLPSVSEGEKEQLNAAISLSEIEYLNMKEDKLFNYIILSSLSPTGYVDGGDRKQEVVEFDSAFPYLFINSFYLPTADISAIIDAKKDYSGFIFANSHVIEYPVENLQSLKKGFEDAIDEFGEIAVNRSKTLKEISDFFATYKNLYPDEFSKTDNEITHDDVNFYRKEIERIKKIWENEITDLLNFQSRHIIESAITNNMPEELKDISSVRDFDKLSEYVRRLRRSLENESRPHENAKDQELYEVIKKNLHLLEIMADLQKMTLPVSEKSARIALVNLIRGEENFGKISGDLSARESSLKSGISETDVKVSSKRSELDEYLKEQEKMLEHVRSEMTGLTKPVDDYVALGRGGGEQADIENLEKEYLDKFAGFLFELKGKLNLPEKKKKSKPIKRENWLLDLPLGDLQGDVERLERITKTDLSYLNDLAESVALYYFNEYMMRVSKKQGVLDSLLGKKLNQEMFRSEKATKEERIRKIATLHPGKISIRDPFDVFIQDKFLTREFDSKLGSIREAAVSPLVSEFNLASDERDKIIHVFSGNNIGQIISAIRDELTAILNERYGFVAKISNANNEIDSLIRSQKTMKQEVEFLEKIDSLIVSTFEFRKKFNSGILAYESDLRAIDERRKRGDTTIEGMYRTWFGEINPNVLSLLNDDSDLSVLDYDPEGRSEIEKLYNIVSWKYKELIDAHKLGINNISIGYGTGGTERWSFEKSALVASSPSRWLSQLIDNKSGDFRRYLVKALDLKGVDSAKINSHNYTKPWEISLTFFAAASFLDNVSPLTTGGGYWEKYQRSKNNILHHSLYLQDGKYIVRDHTLLLADAAEIADLESGDKNHRAEMKERVTGLYQIKDIKEAAGE
;
A
#
# COMPACT_ATOMS: atom_id res chain seq x y z
N MET A 1 39.76 -40.20 8.59
CA MET A 1 40.79 -39.23 9.05
C MET A 1 40.11 -38.32 10.05
N ALA A 2 40.82 -37.98 11.13
CA ALA A 2 40.31 -37.72 12.46
C ALA A 2 39.23 -36.62 12.56
N HIS A 3 38.25 -36.84 13.45
CA HIS A 3 37.49 -35.76 14.06
C HIS A 3 38.48 -34.88 14.83
N ASP A 4 38.74 -33.67 14.32
CA ASP A 4 39.60 -32.70 14.99
C ASP A 4 38.90 -32.20 16.27
N ASP A 5 39.39 -32.69 17.40
CA ASP A 5 39.12 -32.14 18.72
C ASP A 5 39.52 -30.66 18.73
N ILE A 6 38.53 -29.76 18.64
CA ILE A 6 38.74 -28.34 18.94
C ILE A 6 39.13 -28.27 20.42
N ILE A 7 40.43 -28.11 20.69
CA ILE A 7 40.96 -27.87 22.04
C ILE A 7 40.18 -26.70 22.65
N GLU A 8 39.61 -26.87 23.84
CA GLU A 8 38.99 -25.79 24.61
C GLU A 8 39.94 -24.58 24.65
N GLY A 9 39.55 -23.48 24.02
CA GLY A 9 40.34 -22.24 24.06
C GLY A 9 40.52 -21.79 25.50
N LYS A 10 41.71 -21.31 25.86
CA LYS A 10 41.99 -20.86 27.24
C LYS A 10 41.04 -19.70 27.59
N PRO A 11 40.09 -19.89 28.52
CA PRO A 11 39.21 -18.80 28.92
C PRO A 11 40.05 -17.72 29.60
N PHE A 12 40.06 -16.52 29.04
CA PHE A 12 40.68 -15.39 29.71
C PHE A 12 39.86 -15.01 30.94
N GLN A 13 40.54 -14.89 32.08
CA GLN A 13 39.94 -14.43 33.32
C GLN A 13 40.50 -13.05 33.65
N MET A 14 39.69 -12.02 33.43
CA MET A 14 39.92 -10.74 34.10
C MET A 14 39.86 -10.97 35.62
N PRO A 15 40.54 -10.13 36.42
CA PRO A 15 40.40 -10.17 37.87
C PRO A 15 38.94 -10.05 38.28
N ASP A 16 38.48 -10.92 39.19
CA ASP A 16 37.11 -10.90 39.71
C ASP A 16 36.75 -9.56 40.34
N GLU A 17 37.73 -8.89 40.95
CA GLU A 17 37.61 -7.52 41.43
C GLU A 17 38.66 -6.63 40.75
N LEU A 18 38.24 -5.52 40.14
CA LEU A 18 39.13 -4.55 39.51
C LEU A 18 38.74 -3.13 39.89
N THR A 19 39.75 -2.31 40.23
CA THR A 19 39.60 -0.88 40.44
C THR A 19 40.40 -0.11 39.41
N VAL A 20 39.72 0.74 38.64
CA VAL A 20 40.36 1.60 37.63
C VAL A 20 40.22 3.05 38.06
N VAL A 21 41.33 3.76 38.12
CA VAL A 21 41.39 5.17 38.51
C VAL A 21 42.00 5.97 37.35
N ALA A 22 41.13 6.60 36.58
CA ALA A 22 41.47 7.47 35.47
C ALA A 22 41.62 8.91 35.95
N VAL A 23 42.78 9.53 35.72
CA VAL A 23 43.09 10.86 36.27
C VAL A 23 43.38 11.87 35.17
N GLY A 24 42.71 13.01 35.26
CA GLY A 24 42.78 14.12 34.31
C GLY A 24 42.14 13.82 32.95
N GLY A 25 42.21 14.80 32.05
CA GLY A 25 41.53 14.74 30.75
C GLY A 25 41.90 13.52 29.88
N CYS A 26 43.18 13.12 29.83
CA CYS A 26 43.61 11.95 29.05
C CYS A 26 43.09 10.64 29.64
N GLY A 27 43.31 10.39 30.94
CA GLY A 27 42.83 9.17 31.59
C GLY A 27 41.30 9.03 31.49
N LYS A 28 40.56 10.12 31.70
CA LYS A 28 39.11 10.18 31.56
C LYS A 28 38.64 9.87 30.13
N LYS A 29 39.34 10.37 29.11
CA LYS A 29 39.01 10.04 27.71
C LYS A 29 39.19 8.55 27.44
N LEU A 30 40.28 7.94 27.89
CA LEU A 30 40.56 6.53 27.65
C LEU A 30 39.58 5.59 28.38
N ILE A 31 39.22 5.88 29.63
CA ILE A 31 38.20 5.08 30.34
C ILE A 31 36.81 5.26 29.74
N ASN A 32 36.52 6.40 29.09
CA ASN A 32 35.26 6.57 28.37
C ASN A 32 35.12 5.56 27.23
N HIS A 33 36.23 5.20 26.56
CA HIS A 33 36.21 4.13 25.57
C HIS A 33 35.96 2.77 26.22
N LEU A 34 36.45 2.50 27.43
CA LEU A 34 36.08 1.27 28.16
C LEU A 34 34.58 1.19 28.47
N TYR A 35 33.91 2.33 28.75
CA TYR A 35 32.46 2.35 28.99
C TYR A 35 31.64 1.92 27.77
N THR A 36 32.14 2.14 26.55
CA THR A 36 31.41 1.77 25.32
C THR A 36 31.59 0.29 24.95
N HIS A 37 32.45 -0.45 25.67
CA HIS A 37 32.66 -1.87 25.43
C HIS A 37 31.67 -2.68 26.27
N GLU A 38 30.46 -2.84 25.74
CA GLU A 38 29.36 -3.52 26.43
C GLU A 38 29.73 -4.93 26.92
N TRP A 39 30.48 -5.68 26.11
CA TRP A 39 30.98 -7.01 26.45
C TRP A 39 31.89 -7.00 27.70
N PHE A 40 32.69 -5.94 27.89
CA PHE A 40 33.53 -5.76 29.07
C PHE A 40 32.70 -5.47 30.32
N LEU A 41 31.64 -4.66 30.20
CA LEU A 41 30.70 -4.40 31.29
C LEU A 41 29.91 -5.67 31.66
N ARG A 42 29.40 -6.39 30.66
CA ARG A 42 28.68 -7.67 30.84
C ARG A 42 29.52 -8.69 31.60
N HIS A 43 30.84 -8.75 31.34
CA HIS A 43 31.75 -9.60 32.09
C HIS A 43 31.71 -9.31 33.60
N TYR A 44 31.75 -8.05 34.03
CA TYR A 44 31.75 -7.69 35.45
C TYR A 44 30.36 -7.66 36.10
N LEU A 45 29.31 -7.79 35.30
CA LEU A 45 27.95 -8.02 35.77
C LEU A 45 27.65 -9.52 35.97
N SER A 46 28.51 -10.43 35.51
CA SER A 46 28.41 -11.86 35.82
C SER A 46 28.63 -12.11 37.32
N ASP A 47 28.06 -13.19 37.84
CA ASP A 47 28.08 -13.51 39.28
C ASP A 47 29.49 -13.50 39.89
N GLY A 48 29.59 -13.01 41.14
CA GLY A 48 30.85 -12.94 41.90
C GLY A 48 31.83 -11.82 41.53
N LYS A 49 31.56 -11.01 40.50
CA LYS A 49 32.52 -10.01 39.99
C LYS A 49 32.20 -8.56 40.35
N LYS A 50 33.24 -7.73 40.44
CA LYS A 50 33.18 -6.33 40.86
C LYS A 50 34.10 -5.44 40.04
N LEU A 51 33.55 -4.39 39.46
CA LEU A 51 34.29 -3.34 38.77
C LEU A 51 33.98 -1.98 39.38
N SER A 52 35.02 -1.25 39.78
CA SER A 52 34.91 0.13 40.24
C SER A 52 35.72 1.05 39.35
N LEU A 53 35.03 1.97 38.67
CA LEU A 53 35.59 2.90 37.69
C LEU A 53 35.54 4.32 38.26
N TYR A 54 36.70 4.90 38.53
CA TYR A 54 36.87 6.22 39.11
C TYR A 54 37.44 7.17 38.07
N THR A 55 36.77 8.31 37.84
CA THR A 55 37.33 9.44 37.09
C THR A 55 37.59 10.60 38.05
N ILE A 56 38.80 11.15 38.03
CA ILE A 56 39.20 12.29 38.87
C ILE A 56 39.72 13.40 37.97
N ASP A 57 39.11 14.57 38.02
CA ASP A 57 39.54 15.72 37.22
C ASP A 57 39.39 17.05 37.96
N THR A 58 40.15 18.05 37.52
CA THR A 58 40.11 19.41 38.05
C THR A 58 39.43 20.40 37.11
N ASP A 59 39.08 20.02 35.87
CA ASP A 59 38.50 20.94 34.90
C ASP A 59 37.02 21.24 35.18
N THR A 60 36.73 22.46 35.64
CA THR A 60 35.37 22.91 35.95
C THR A 60 34.50 23.06 34.70
N ASN A 61 35.09 23.35 33.54
CA ASN A 61 34.33 23.52 32.29
C ASN A 61 33.77 22.18 31.78
N GLN A 62 34.44 21.06 32.06
CA GLN A 62 34.02 19.73 31.63
C GLN A 62 33.18 18.99 32.67
N ARG A 63 33.08 19.51 33.90
CA ARG A 63 32.39 18.89 35.04
C ARG A 63 30.97 18.41 34.69
N LYS A 64 30.17 19.27 34.06
CA LYS A 64 28.78 18.94 33.72
C LYS A 64 28.72 17.76 32.75
N ASP A 65 29.52 17.84 31.67
CA ASP A 65 29.58 16.79 30.65
C ASP A 65 30.07 15.47 31.22
N ASP A 66 31.02 15.50 32.17
CA ASP A 66 31.55 14.31 32.81
C ASP A 66 30.52 13.62 33.72
N ILE A 67 29.75 14.39 34.49
CA ILE A 67 28.63 13.86 35.28
C ILE A 67 27.56 13.27 34.36
N GLU A 68 27.23 13.93 33.26
CA GLU A 68 26.28 13.42 32.28
C GLU A 68 26.77 12.12 31.61
N ARG A 69 28.07 12.00 31.33
CA ARG A 69 28.68 10.77 30.81
C ARG A 69 28.52 9.61 31.78
N VAL A 70 28.86 9.79 33.05
CA VAL A 70 28.69 8.72 34.06
C VAL A 70 27.23 8.29 34.16
N LYS A 71 26.28 9.23 34.18
CA LYS A 71 24.84 8.91 34.18
C LYS A 71 24.40 8.10 32.95
N LYS A 72 24.95 8.40 31.76
CA LYS A 72 24.68 7.61 30.54
C LYS A 72 25.17 6.17 30.67
N VAL A 73 26.35 5.99 31.27
CA VAL A 73 26.92 4.66 31.52
C VAL A 73 26.11 3.90 32.55
N GLU A 74 25.71 4.53 33.65
CA GLU A 74 24.82 3.92 34.66
C GLU A 74 23.48 3.47 34.05
N LYS A 75 22.91 4.29 33.15
CA LYS A 75 21.71 3.92 32.41
C LYS A 75 21.95 2.69 31.53
N SER A 76 23.05 2.67 30.77
CA SER A 76 23.43 1.53 29.92
C SER A 76 23.63 0.25 30.73
N ILE A 77 24.31 0.32 31.88
CA ILE A 77 24.44 -0.80 32.82
C ILE A 77 23.06 -1.29 33.29
N GLY A 78 22.17 -0.37 33.65
CA GLY A 78 20.80 -0.72 34.05
C GLY A 78 19.97 -1.37 32.95
N ASP A 79 20.17 -0.96 31.69
CA ASP A 79 19.49 -1.57 30.53
C ASP A 79 20.04 -2.97 30.23
N ILE A 80 21.36 -3.16 30.31
CA ILE A 80 22.03 -4.47 30.25
C ILE A 80 21.42 -5.41 31.31
N GLN A 81 21.35 -4.98 32.57
CA GLN A 81 20.80 -5.77 33.68
C GLN A 81 19.32 -6.16 33.50
N LYS A 82 18.49 -5.31 32.88
CA LYS A 82 17.08 -5.67 32.60
C LYS A 82 16.94 -6.77 31.55
N THR A 83 17.87 -6.82 30.59
CA THR A 83 17.80 -7.78 29.48
C THR A 83 18.27 -9.18 29.84
N ASN A 84 19.14 -9.37 30.86
CA ASN A 84 19.55 -10.72 31.29
C ASN A 84 19.33 -10.98 32.78
N SER A 85 18.50 -11.99 33.07
CA SER A 85 18.12 -12.40 34.43
C SER A 85 19.20 -13.13 35.25
N GLN A 86 20.41 -13.34 34.70
CA GLN A 86 21.50 -14.11 35.33
C GLN A 86 22.67 -13.25 35.85
N MET A 87 22.45 -11.96 36.11
CA MET A 87 23.51 -11.06 36.59
C MET A 87 23.58 -11.02 38.12
N GLY A 88 24.75 -11.36 38.69
CA GLY A 88 25.05 -11.30 40.14
C GLY A 88 26.26 -10.42 40.51
N GLY A 89 26.95 -9.85 39.51
CA GLY A 89 28.09 -8.96 39.67
C GLY A 89 27.70 -7.49 39.85
N SER A 90 28.69 -6.61 40.00
CA SER A 90 28.47 -5.17 40.15
C SER A 90 29.48 -4.32 39.40
N VAL A 91 28.99 -3.33 38.66
CA VAL A 91 29.78 -2.27 38.04
C VAL A 91 29.38 -0.94 38.67
N LYS A 92 30.35 -0.20 39.21
CA LYS A 92 30.14 1.12 39.80
C LYS A 92 31.02 2.15 39.12
N CYS A 93 30.41 3.25 38.68
CA CYS A 93 31.09 4.35 38.03
C CYS A 93 31.01 5.60 38.90
N TYR A 94 32.13 6.28 39.06
CA TYR A 94 32.23 7.48 39.90
C TYR A 94 32.97 8.59 39.16
N HIS A 95 32.45 9.81 39.27
CA HIS A 95 33.15 11.02 38.84
C HIS A 95 33.39 11.94 40.03
N TYR A 96 34.64 12.35 40.18
CA TYR A 96 35.10 13.22 41.25
C TYR A 96 35.74 14.48 40.67
N HIS A 97 35.01 15.59 40.77
CA HIS A 97 35.57 16.92 40.52
C HIS A 97 36.35 17.38 41.75
N LEU A 98 37.67 17.37 41.65
CA LEU A 98 38.55 17.56 42.80
C LEU A 98 38.40 18.96 43.48
N PRO A 99 38.22 20.07 42.74
CA PRO A 99 37.89 21.38 43.32
C PRO A 99 36.64 21.40 44.20
N ASP A 100 35.57 20.66 43.84
CA ASP A 100 34.35 20.56 44.66
C ASP A 100 34.67 19.88 46.00
N LEU A 101 35.37 18.74 45.95
CA LEU A 101 35.74 17.97 47.13
C LEU A 101 36.72 18.72 48.05
N ALA A 102 37.59 19.53 47.44
CA ALA A 102 38.51 20.40 48.15
C ALA A 102 37.83 21.69 48.66
N ASN A 103 36.58 21.98 48.28
CA ASN A 103 35.92 23.25 48.49
C ASN A 103 36.81 24.44 48.07
N VAL A 104 37.24 24.44 46.80
CA VAL A 104 38.13 25.44 46.20
C VAL A 104 37.55 25.91 44.87
N GLU A 105 37.21 27.18 44.76
CA GLU A 105 36.85 27.80 43.47
C GLU A 105 38.06 28.44 42.77
N ARG A 106 39.10 28.79 43.53
CA ARG A 106 40.28 29.50 43.04
C ARG A 106 41.58 28.97 43.62
N VAL A 107 42.66 29.01 42.85
CA VAL A 107 44.01 28.59 43.28
C VAL A 107 44.46 29.40 44.50
N SER A 108 44.18 30.70 44.54
CA SER A 108 44.48 31.57 45.69
C SER A 108 43.84 31.09 46.99
N SER A 109 42.75 30.32 46.93
CA SER A 109 42.08 29.79 48.12
C SER A 109 42.83 28.64 48.77
N LEU A 110 43.95 28.18 48.20
CA LEU A 110 44.81 27.16 48.79
C LEU A 110 45.89 27.73 49.75
N THR A 111 46.02 29.06 49.82
CA THR A 111 47.06 29.74 50.60
C THR A 111 46.56 30.29 51.95
N SER A 112 45.36 29.95 52.41
CA SER A 112 44.83 30.52 53.68
C SER A 112 45.47 29.89 54.92
N LYS A 113 45.65 30.67 55.99
CA LYS A 113 46.27 30.21 57.25
C LYS A 113 45.55 29.01 57.88
N ASP A 114 44.22 28.99 57.80
CA ASP A 114 43.40 27.91 58.36
C ASP A 114 43.63 26.57 57.64
N ILE A 115 43.87 26.61 56.32
CA ILE A 115 44.13 25.42 55.50
C ILE A 115 45.50 24.81 55.84
N ILE A 116 46.51 25.65 56.05
CA ILE A 116 47.88 25.21 56.42
C ILE A 116 47.83 24.33 57.67
N ALA A 117 47.17 24.82 58.72
CA ALA A 117 47.05 24.10 59.99
C ALA A 117 46.30 22.78 59.81
N GLN A 118 45.20 22.76 59.03
CA GLN A 118 44.42 21.54 58.80
C GLN A 118 45.21 20.47 58.05
N ILE A 119 45.94 20.85 56.99
CA ILE A 119 46.70 19.92 56.18
C ILE A 119 47.89 19.34 56.95
N LYS A 120 48.63 20.17 57.70
CA LYS A 120 49.76 19.70 58.53
C LYS A 120 49.31 18.84 59.71
N ASN A 121 48.10 19.02 60.22
CA ASN A 121 47.54 18.22 61.32
C ASN A 121 46.92 16.88 60.86
N ARG A 122 46.92 16.58 59.56
CA ARG A 122 46.46 15.31 59.02
C ARG A 122 47.26 14.15 59.61
N ARG A 123 46.56 13.11 60.07
CA ARG A 123 47.19 11.91 60.66
C ARG A 123 47.30 10.71 59.71
N GLU A 124 46.52 10.70 58.64
CA GLU A 124 46.52 9.63 57.64
C GLU A 124 47.54 9.92 56.54
N LYS A 125 48.27 8.90 56.06
CA LYS A 125 49.16 9.08 54.91
C LYS A 125 48.37 9.37 53.62
N PRO A 126 48.97 10.09 52.64
CA PRO A 126 50.29 10.72 52.71
C PRO A 126 50.30 11.94 53.65
N LEU A 127 51.34 12.04 54.48
CA LEU A 127 51.51 13.14 55.44
C LEU A 127 52.10 14.38 54.77
N VAL A 128 51.92 15.55 55.40
CA VAL A 128 52.45 16.82 54.93
C VAL A 128 53.26 17.47 56.05
N ASN A 129 54.57 17.52 55.87
CA ASN A 129 55.49 18.20 56.79
C ASN A 129 55.56 19.70 56.48
N VAL A 130 55.53 20.04 55.19
CA VAL A 130 55.59 21.40 54.67
C VAL A 130 54.45 21.61 53.69
N TRP A 131 53.62 22.63 53.92
CA TRP A 131 52.61 23.03 52.95
C TRP A 131 53.20 24.10 52.02
N TRP A 132 53.76 23.67 50.90
CA TRP A 132 54.51 24.55 49.98
C TRP A 132 53.74 25.78 49.46
N MET A 133 52.43 25.90 49.70
CA MET A 133 51.64 27.11 49.42
C MET A 133 51.40 27.94 50.69
N ASN A 134 52.17 29.02 50.83
CA ASN A 134 52.03 30.03 51.88
C ASN A 134 52.28 29.53 53.33
N ASP A 135 52.97 28.40 53.52
CA ASP A 135 53.57 28.05 54.82
C ASP A 135 54.58 29.14 55.24
N PRO A 136 54.50 29.69 56.48
CA PRO A 136 55.30 30.84 56.90
C PRO A 136 56.81 30.65 56.78
N ASP A 137 57.29 29.42 56.94
CA ASP A 137 58.71 29.13 57.01
C ASP A 137 59.28 28.75 55.63
N PHE A 138 58.46 28.15 54.76
CA PHE A 138 58.91 27.47 53.53
C PHE A 138 58.04 27.70 52.29
N GLY A 139 56.80 28.18 52.41
CA GLY A 139 55.83 28.18 51.32
C GLY A 139 55.82 29.43 50.45
N PHE A 140 55.26 29.30 49.25
CA PHE A 140 55.04 30.38 48.29
C PHE A 140 53.66 30.99 48.44
N ASP A 141 53.57 32.30 48.60
CA ASP A 141 52.30 32.99 48.42
C ASP A 141 51.91 33.06 46.93
N TYR A 142 50.65 33.41 46.65
CA TYR A 142 50.15 33.44 45.27
C TYR A 142 50.86 34.47 44.37
N GLN A 143 51.39 35.57 44.92
CA GLN A 143 52.15 36.56 44.15
C GLN A 143 53.54 36.03 43.79
N MET A 144 54.19 35.31 44.69
CA MET A 144 55.44 34.61 44.41
C MET A 144 55.25 33.55 43.31
N LEU A 145 54.11 32.84 43.30
CA LEU A 145 53.80 31.90 42.21
C LEU A 145 53.67 32.59 40.84
N LYS A 146 53.20 33.85 40.80
CA LYS A 146 53.19 34.66 39.55
C LYS A 146 54.59 35.06 39.08
N GLN A 147 55.57 35.09 39.98
CA GLN A 147 56.97 35.31 39.59
C GLN A 147 57.56 34.05 38.94
N VAL A 148 57.17 32.86 39.43
CA VAL A 148 57.57 31.56 38.87
C VAL A 148 56.88 31.28 37.53
N ASP A 149 55.58 31.58 37.40
CA ASP A 149 54.83 31.50 36.13
C ASP A 149 53.84 32.67 36.02
N LYS A 150 54.20 33.65 35.17
CA LYS A 150 53.40 34.87 34.93
C LYS A 150 51.99 34.60 34.39
N ASN A 151 51.78 33.41 33.80
CA ASN A 151 50.52 33.02 33.16
C ASN A 151 49.69 32.08 34.05
N ILE A 152 49.98 31.99 35.36
CA ILE A 152 49.14 31.23 36.29
C ILE A 152 47.71 31.80 36.30
N VAL A 153 46.74 30.93 36.06
CA VAL A 153 45.31 31.26 36.07
C VAL A 153 44.77 30.93 37.45
N ASP A 154 43.90 31.78 37.99
CA ASP A 154 43.36 31.63 39.34
C ASP A 154 42.10 30.75 39.40
N ASP A 155 41.46 30.47 38.26
CA ASP A 155 40.32 29.55 38.17
C ASP A 155 40.72 28.15 37.68
N PHE A 156 39.74 27.24 37.66
CA PHE A 156 39.89 25.86 37.20
C PHE A 156 39.20 25.60 35.84
N GLY A 157 38.90 26.64 35.07
CA GLY A 157 38.33 26.55 33.73
C GLY A 157 39.39 26.08 32.73
N GLY A 158 39.42 24.78 32.41
CA GLY A 158 40.56 24.12 31.75
C GLY A 158 41.47 23.36 32.72
N GLY A 159 41.02 23.15 33.95
CA GLY A 159 41.71 22.44 35.01
C GLY A 159 42.83 23.25 35.64
N VAL A 160 43.92 22.60 36.07
CA VAL A 160 45.09 23.29 36.63
C VAL A 160 46.02 23.86 35.55
N HIS A 161 45.55 23.97 34.30
CA HIS A 161 46.29 24.50 33.15
C HIS A 161 47.75 24.00 33.04
N ARG A 162 47.93 22.68 33.16
CA ARG A 162 49.24 21.97 33.11
C ARG A 162 50.18 22.20 34.31
N ARG A 163 49.74 22.79 35.43
CA ARG A 163 50.56 22.96 36.64
C ARG A 163 50.36 21.80 37.62
N ARG A 164 51.30 20.87 37.63
CA ARG A 164 51.29 19.62 38.40
C ARG A 164 51.18 19.84 39.91
N ALA A 165 51.96 20.79 40.44
CA ALA A 165 51.99 21.08 41.87
C ALA A 165 50.62 21.54 42.38
N ILE A 166 49.90 22.36 41.61
CA ILE A 166 48.56 22.83 41.98
C ILE A 166 47.61 21.65 42.10
N SER A 167 47.62 20.70 41.16
CA SER A 167 46.77 19.50 41.27
C SER A 167 47.10 18.67 42.49
N LYS A 168 48.39 18.48 42.79
CA LYS A 168 48.82 17.80 44.02
C LYS A 168 48.22 18.50 45.23
N ALA A 169 48.29 19.82 45.29
CA ALA A 169 47.76 20.54 46.44
C ALA A 169 46.23 20.49 46.57
N VAL A 170 45.49 20.63 45.47
CA VAL A 170 44.03 20.44 45.48
C VAL A 170 43.70 19.02 45.95
N PHE A 171 44.49 18.00 45.57
CA PHE A 171 44.35 16.64 46.08
C PHE A 171 44.54 16.55 47.59
N TYR A 172 45.62 17.10 48.15
CA TYR A 172 45.85 17.09 49.60
C TYR A 172 44.74 17.81 50.38
N LYS A 173 44.22 18.92 49.84
CA LYS A 173 43.07 19.59 50.43
C LYS A 173 41.81 18.72 50.33
N ALA A 174 41.54 18.10 49.18
CA ALA A 174 40.39 17.21 48.98
C ALA A 174 40.40 16.02 49.93
N ILE A 175 41.52 15.33 50.10
CA ILE A 175 41.60 14.18 51.02
C ILE A 175 41.50 14.60 52.49
N THR A 176 41.79 15.87 52.82
CA THR A 176 41.77 16.39 54.21
C THR A 176 40.42 16.97 54.59
N GLN A 177 39.82 17.80 53.73
CA GLN A 177 38.53 18.46 53.99
C GLN A 177 37.33 17.67 53.46
N GLY A 178 37.51 16.90 52.38
CA GLY A 178 36.42 16.10 51.80
C GLY A 178 35.97 14.96 52.70
N GLY A 179 36.76 14.56 53.70
CA GLY A 179 36.39 13.49 54.64
C GLY A 179 35.99 12.21 53.92
N GLU A 180 34.82 11.66 54.24
CA GLU A 180 34.27 10.46 53.61
C GLU A 180 33.80 10.67 52.15
N GLN A 181 33.73 11.91 51.66
CA GLN A 181 33.34 12.20 50.27
C GLN A 181 34.44 11.84 49.26
N PHE A 182 35.71 11.86 49.68
CA PHE A 182 36.81 11.38 48.84
C PHE A 182 36.85 9.83 48.88
N PRO A 183 36.96 9.15 47.74
CA PRO A 183 36.87 7.69 47.71
C PRO A 183 37.98 7.04 48.54
N SER A 184 37.62 6.02 49.32
CA SER A 184 38.59 5.16 50.03
C SER A 184 39.15 4.05 49.14
N PHE A 185 38.62 3.92 47.91
CA PHE A 185 38.94 2.85 46.97
C PHE A 185 38.87 1.47 47.65
N GLN A 186 37.73 1.05 48.20
CA GLN A 186 37.61 -0.26 48.86
C GLN A 186 37.84 -1.42 47.87
N GLY A 187 38.31 -2.57 48.37
CA GLY A 187 38.53 -3.80 47.59
C GLY A 187 39.91 -4.43 47.80
N HIS A 188 40.04 -5.72 47.45
CA HIS A 188 41.28 -6.49 47.54
C HIS A 188 41.87 -6.82 46.16
N GLY A 189 41.11 -6.61 45.08
CA GLY A 189 41.59 -6.75 43.70
C GLY A 189 42.64 -5.72 43.26
N PRO A 190 43.29 -5.95 42.09
CA PRO A 190 44.28 -5.04 41.53
C PRO A 190 43.71 -3.64 41.23
N VAL A 191 44.62 -2.66 41.24
CA VAL A 191 44.34 -1.27 40.92
C VAL A 191 45.08 -0.88 39.64
N ALA A 192 44.36 -0.32 38.68
CA ALA A 192 44.97 0.38 37.54
C ALA A 192 44.83 1.89 37.71
N ILE A 193 45.92 2.62 37.55
CA ILE A 193 45.92 4.08 37.46
C ILE A 193 46.25 4.47 36.02
N ILE A 194 45.37 5.23 35.37
CA ILE A 194 45.53 5.63 33.95
C ILE A 194 45.71 7.15 33.88
N VAL A 195 46.86 7.59 33.35
CA VAL A 195 47.23 9.01 33.29
C VAL A 195 47.89 9.39 31.96
N GLY A 196 47.67 10.62 31.53
CA GLY A 196 48.51 11.27 30.52
C GLY A 196 49.61 12.09 31.20
N LEU A 197 50.87 11.84 30.84
CA LEU A 197 52.02 12.49 31.50
C LEU A 197 52.20 13.97 31.12
N GLY A 198 51.59 14.44 30.04
CA GLY A 198 51.56 15.86 29.69
C GLY A 198 50.51 16.69 30.45
N GLY A 199 49.49 16.05 31.03
CA GLY A 199 48.41 16.73 31.75
C GLY A 199 48.86 17.34 33.08
N GLY A 200 48.21 18.40 33.57
CA GLY A 200 48.50 18.94 34.90
C GLY A 200 47.95 18.06 36.03
N THR A 201 46.72 17.58 35.88
CA THR A 201 46.02 16.76 36.89
C THR A 201 46.57 15.34 36.93
N GLY A 202 46.49 14.64 35.79
CA GLY A 202 46.93 13.24 35.67
C GLY A 202 48.36 13.04 36.15
N SER A 203 49.30 13.79 35.56
CA SER A 203 50.71 13.68 35.92
C SER A 203 51.05 14.27 37.30
N GLY A 204 50.22 15.18 37.84
CA GLY A 204 50.51 15.89 39.09
C GLY A 204 50.17 15.11 40.36
N MET A 205 49.29 14.11 40.31
CA MET A 205 48.77 13.46 41.52
C MET A 205 48.92 11.95 41.60
N PHE A 206 49.29 11.25 40.52
CA PHE A 206 49.27 9.77 40.50
C PHE A 206 50.19 9.12 41.55
N ILE A 207 51.32 9.77 41.90
CA ILE A 207 52.26 9.29 42.92
C ILE A 207 51.59 9.28 44.31
N ASP A 208 51.02 10.42 44.73
CA ASP A 208 50.41 10.52 46.06
C ASP A 208 49.06 9.83 46.13
N LEU A 209 48.36 9.74 45.00
CA LEU A 209 47.17 8.91 44.88
C LEU A 209 47.51 7.43 45.10
N ALA A 210 48.61 6.93 44.53
CA ALA A 210 49.07 5.56 44.78
C ALA A 210 49.46 5.35 46.25
N ARG A 211 50.14 6.32 46.89
CA ARG A 211 50.43 6.28 48.34
C ARG A 211 49.15 6.22 49.17
N TYR A 212 48.16 7.05 48.83
CA TYR A 212 46.87 7.08 49.51
C TYR A 212 46.13 5.74 49.34
N ILE A 213 46.12 5.16 48.14
CA ILE A 213 45.50 3.85 47.89
C ILE A 213 46.19 2.74 48.69
N LYS A 214 47.53 2.71 48.72
CA LYS A 214 48.28 1.74 49.54
C LYS A 214 48.03 1.92 51.04
N GLU A 215 47.85 3.15 51.50
CA GLU A 215 47.47 3.40 52.90
C GLU A 215 46.08 2.84 53.22
N LYS A 216 45.11 2.99 52.30
CA LYS A 216 43.73 2.53 52.51
C LYS A 216 43.54 1.02 52.30
N ARG A 217 44.28 0.40 51.37
CA ARG A 217 44.17 -1.04 51.04
C ARG A 217 45.24 -1.93 51.69
N GLY A 218 46.30 -1.34 52.23
CA GLY A 218 47.50 -2.04 52.68
C GLY A 218 48.63 -2.00 51.66
N GLN A 219 49.87 -2.13 52.15
CA GLN A 219 51.09 -1.96 51.34
C GLN A 219 51.27 -3.02 50.24
N GLU A 220 50.62 -4.18 50.39
CA GLU A 220 50.57 -5.29 49.42
C GLU A 220 49.64 -5.02 48.22
N ALA A 221 48.90 -3.90 48.20
CA ALA A 221 48.01 -3.56 47.10
C ALA A 221 48.80 -3.46 45.78
N LYS A 222 48.36 -4.25 44.79
CA LYS A 222 48.97 -4.29 43.46
C LYS A 222 48.48 -3.12 42.60
N ILE A 223 49.37 -2.19 42.27
CA ILE A 223 49.05 -1.00 41.48
C ILE A 223 49.82 -1.03 40.16
N THR A 224 49.09 -1.06 39.04
CA THR A 224 49.64 -0.88 37.69
C THR A 224 49.43 0.55 37.23
N LEU A 225 50.49 1.22 36.79
CA LEU A 225 50.43 2.56 36.24
C LEU A 225 50.47 2.49 34.70
N PHE A 226 49.43 3.01 34.06
CA PHE A 226 49.36 3.21 32.62
C PHE A 226 49.62 4.68 32.31
N CYS A 227 50.71 4.95 31.60
CA CYS A 227 51.15 6.29 31.24
C CYS A 227 51.06 6.47 29.73
N VAL A 228 50.32 7.49 29.31
CA VAL A 228 50.33 7.96 27.93
C VAL A 228 51.34 9.10 27.82
N LEU A 229 52.36 8.90 26.99
CA LEU A 229 53.32 9.93 26.62
C LEU A 229 52.65 10.90 25.64
N PRO A 230 52.77 12.23 25.86
CA PRO A 230 52.25 13.20 24.91
C PRO A 230 52.95 13.08 23.54
N SER A 231 52.49 13.85 22.56
CA SER A 231 53.24 14.06 21.33
C SER A 231 54.30 15.15 21.52
N VAL A 232 55.44 15.02 20.84
CA VAL A 232 56.44 16.11 20.72
C VAL A 232 55.88 17.33 19.98
N SER A 233 54.73 17.20 19.30
CA SER A 233 54.02 18.29 18.65
C SER A 233 53.04 19.04 19.58
N GLU A 234 52.82 18.55 20.80
CA GLU A 234 52.06 19.27 21.83
C GLU A 234 52.86 20.43 22.43
N GLY A 235 52.20 21.27 23.23
CA GLY A 235 52.80 22.46 23.84
C GLY A 235 53.97 22.18 24.78
N GLU A 236 54.77 23.22 25.05
CA GLU A 236 55.99 23.09 25.87
C GLU A 236 55.70 22.63 27.31
N LYS A 237 54.52 22.96 27.86
CA LYS A 237 54.14 22.60 29.23
C LYS A 237 53.80 21.11 29.34
N GLU A 238 53.17 20.55 28.32
CA GLU A 238 52.86 19.13 28.20
C GLU A 238 54.16 18.32 28.16
N GLN A 239 55.10 18.76 27.33
CA GLN A 239 56.43 18.15 27.22
C GLN A 239 57.22 18.24 28.54
N LEU A 240 57.24 19.42 29.18
CA LEU A 240 57.89 19.63 30.47
C LEU A 240 57.32 18.72 31.58
N ASN A 241 55.99 18.62 31.65
CA ASN A 241 55.31 17.74 32.61
C ASN A 241 55.73 16.27 32.43
N ALA A 242 55.79 15.81 31.18
CA ALA A 242 56.18 14.45 30.87
C ALA A 242 57.64 14.17 31.28
N ALA A 243 58.59 15.06 30.95
CA ALA A 243 59.98 14.89 31.37
C ALA A 243 60.15 14.84 32.90
N ILE A 244 59.50 15.74 33.64
CA ILE A 244 59.62 15.75 35.11
C ILE A 244 58.96 14.49 35.70
N SER A 245 57.77 14.13 35.23
CA SER A 245 57.04 12.95 35.73
C SER A 245 57.82 11.67 35.53
N LEU A 246 58.41 11.48 34.34
CA LEU A 246 59.24 10.32 34.04
C LEU A 246 60.51 10.27 34.91
N SER A 247 61.15 11.43 35.14
CA SER A 247 62.32 11.54 36.02
C SER A 247 61.96 11.22 37.48
N GLU A 248 60.80 11.67 37.96
CA GLU A 248 60.28 11.34 39.29
C GLU A 248 59.95 9.86 39.44
N ILE A 249 59.42 9.21 38.39
CA ILE A 249 59.17 7.78 38.39
C ILE A 249 60.49 6.99 38.47
N GLU A 250 61.49 7.33 37.66
CA GLU A 250 62.80 6.66 37.69
C GLU A 250 63.46 6.80 39.07
N TYR A 251 63.50 8.03 39.61
CA TYR A 251 64.05 8.27 40.94
C TYR A 251 63.31 7.50 42.03
N LEU A 252 61.97 7.43 41.96
CA LEU A 252 61.16 6.69 42.92
C LEU A 252 61.46 5.18 42.87
N ASN A 253 61.63 4.60 41.68
CA ASN A 253 61.96 3.18 41.53
C ASN A 253 63.33 2.80 42.15
N MET A 254 64.26 3.76 42.25
CA MET A 254 65.54 3.58 42.95
C MET A 254 65.42 3.50 44.48
N LYS A 255 64.29 3.94 45.04
CA LYS A 255 64.04 3.96 46.49
C LYS A 255 63.32 2.69 46.94
N GLU A 256 63.27 2.50 48.26
CA GLU A 256 62.61 1.35 48.87
C GLU A 256 61.07 1.44 48.77
N ASP A 257 60.52 2.66 48.67
CA ASP A 257 59.08 2.92 48.52
C ASP A 257 58.60 2.68 47.07
N LYS A 258 58.58 1.41 46.65
CA LYS A 258 58.12 1.00 45.31
C LYS A 258 56.59 1.03 45.24
N LEU A 259 56.04 2.13 44.72
CA LEU A 259 54.59 2.34 44.63
C LEU A 259 53.92 1.48 43.56
N PHE A 260 54.55 1.35 42.39
CA PHE A 260 53.95 0.68 41.24
C PHE A 260 54.54 -0.71 41.04
N ASN A 261 53.66 -1.68 40.78
CA ASN A 261 54.06 -3.02 40.38
C ASN A 261 54.61 -2.99 38.96
N TYR A 262 53.89 -2.34 38.04
CA TYR A 262 54.29 -2.15 36.64
C TYR A 262 54.02 -0.73 36.18
N ILE A 263 54.88 -0.23 35.29
CA ILE A 263 54.73 1.06 34.63
C ILE A 263 54.69 0.80 33.12
N ILE A 264 53.49 0.87 32.55
CA ILE A 264 53.23 0.61 31.14
C ILE A 264 53.17 1.96 30.41
N LEU A 265 54.06 2.14 29.44
CA LEU A 265 54.14 3.34 28.60
C LEU A 265 53.53 3.06 27.22
N SER A 266 52.72 3.99 26.73
CA SER A 266 52.28 4.05 25.35
C SER A 266 52.41 5.48 24.82
N SER A 267 52.70 5.67 23.53
CA SER A 267 53.08 6.96 22.96
C SER A 267 52.05 7.51 22.00
N LEU A 268 51.64 8.77 22.19
CA LEU A 268 50.84 9.52 21.21
C LEU A 268 51.70 10.19 20.13
N SER A 269 53.02 10.25 20.29
CA SER A 269 53.91 10.88 19.30
C SER A 269 53.68 10.41 17.85
N PRO A 270 53.43 9.12 17.57
CA PRO A 270 53.18 8.65 16.21
C PRO A 270 51.95 9.25 15.53
N THR A 271 50.95 9.67 16.31
CA THR A 271 49.72 10.31 15.78
C THR A 271 49.96 11.74 15.31
N GLY A 272 51.09 12.36 15.71
CA GLY A 272 51.34 13.79 15.50
C GLY A 272 50.25 14.68 16.11
N TYR A 273 49.66 14.26 17.23
CA TYR A 273 48.65 15.02 17.96
C TYR A 273 49.15 16.41 18.37
N VAL A 274 48.29 17.42 18.24
CA VAL A 274 48.52 18.81 18.65
C VAL A 274 47.30 19.27 19.45
N ASP A 275 47.52 19.96 20.57
CA ASP A 275 46.42 20.45 21.42
C ASP A 275 45.57 21.50 20.66
N GLY A 276 44.24 21.40 20.78
CA GLY A 276 43.28 22.30 20.12
C GLY A 276 43.07 22.14 18.60
N GLY A 277 43.72 21.17 17.94
CA GLY A 277 43.49 20.86 16.52
C GLY A 277 42.31 19.89 16.28
N ASP A 278 41.87 19.76 15.02
CA ASP A 278 40.93 18.72 14.61
C ASP A 278 41.49 17.34 14.98
N ARG A 279 40.64 16.47 15.53
CA ARG A 279 41.03 15.13 15.95
C ARG A 279 41.38 14.31 14.71
N LYS A 280 42.68 14.20 14.43
CA LYS A 280 43.25 13.28 13.44
C LYS A 280 42.75 11.86 13.67
N GLN A 281 42.54 11.12 12.57
CA GLN A 281 42.01 9.75 12.61
C GLN A 281 42.87 8.83 13.49
N GLU A 282 44.19 8.98 13.46
CA GLU A 282 45.16 8.17 14.21
C GLU A 282 44.97 8.30 15.73
N VAL A 283 44.52 9.47 16.22
CA VAL A 283 44.23 9.68 17.64
C VAL A 283 42.96 8.94 18.05
N VAL A 284 41.95 8.95 17.18
CA VAL A 284 40.70 8.20 17.41
C VAL A 284 40.98 6.69 17.39
N GLU A 285 41.81 6.23 16.45
CA GLU A 285 42.25 4.83 16.39
C GLU A 285 43.02 4.43 17.66
N PHE A 286 43.98 5.26 18.12
CA PHE A 286 44.70 5.03 19.37
C PHE A 286 43.76 4.94 20.58
N ASP A 287 42.86 5.92 20.73
CA ASP A 287 41.87 5.94 21.81
C ASP A 287 40.99 4.67 21.81
N SER A 288 40.66 4.13 20.61
CA SER A 288 39.88 2.90 20.45
C SER A 288 40.69 1.61 20.67
N ALA A 289 42.00 1.62 20.43
CA ALA A 289 42.89 0.48 20.65
C ALA A 289 43.35 0.36 22.11
N PHE A 290 43.37 1.47 22.87
CA PHE A 290 43.81 1.48 24.26
C PHE A 290 43.04 0.51 25.20
N PRO A 291 41.69 0.36 25.12
CA PRO A 291 40.96 -0.66 25.85
C PRO A 291 41.55 -2.08 25.73
N TYR A 292 42.01 -2.46 24.53
CA TYR A 292 42.64 -3.75 24.29
C TYR A 292 44.04 -3.84 24.89
N LEU A 293 44.82 -2.76 24.83
CA LEU A 293 46.10 -2.66 25.55
C LEU A 293 45.87 -2.86 27.05
N PHE A 294 44.88 -2.16 27.61
CA PHE A 294 44.50 -2.24 29.02
C PHE A 294 44.06 -3.65 29.42
N ILE A 295 43.11 -4.26 28.71
CA ILE A 295 42.59 -5.60 29.01
C ILE A 295 43.70 -6.65 28.88
N ASN A 296 44.45 -6.64 27.78
CA ASN A 296 45.49 -7.65 27.52
C ASN A 296 46.66 -7.53 28.52
N SER A 297 46.86 -6.36 29.14
CA SER A 297 47.88 -6.21 30.20
C SER A 297 47.56 -7.00 31.47
N PHE A 298 46.27 -7.24 31.77
CA PHE A 298 45.85 -8.08 32.89
C PHE A 298 45.97 -9.58 32.61
N TYR A 299 46.33 -9.95 31.37
CA TYR A 299 46.71 -11.32 31.05
C TYR A 299 48.16 -11.64 31.40
N LEU A 300 49.01 -10.61 31.50
CA LEU A 300 50.43 -10.78 31.83
C LEU A 300 50.65 -11.58 33.15
N PRO A 301 49.88 -11.35 34.24
CA PRO A 301 50.06 -12.07 35.50
C PRO A 301 49.35 -13.42 35.62
N THR A 302 48.35 -13.70 34.78
CA THR A 302 47.49 -14.89 34.88
C THR A 302 47.85 -15.99 33.89
N ALA A 303 48.59 -15.68 32.84
CA ALA A 303 49.11 -16.63 31.86
C ALA A 303 50.56 -17.07 32.20
N ASP A 304 51.10 -18.03 31.44
CA ASP A 304 52.52 -18.47 31.46
C ASP A 304 53.50 -17.38 30.90
N ILE A 305 53.08 -16.11 31.04
CA ILE A 305 53.71 -14.83 30.68
C ILE A 305 54.25 -14.12 31.93
N SER A 306 54.17 -14.76 33.11
CA SER A 306 54.82 -14.30 34.36
C SER A 306 56.28 -13.85 34.15
N ALA A 307 56.96 -14.39 33.14
CA ALA A 307 58.29 -13.99 32.72
C ALA A 307 58.45 -12.49 32.35
N ILE A 308 57.43 -11.78 31.84
CA ILE A 308 57.53 -10.31 31.62
C ILE A 308 57.50 -9.55 32.93
N ILE A 309 56.68 -10.02 33.86
CA ILE A 309 56.54 -9.45 35.19
C ILE A 309 57.82 -9.63 36.00
N ASP A 310 58.49 -10.77 35.82
CA ASP A 310 59.80 -11.07 36.41
C ASP A 310 60.93 -10.21 35.82
N ALA A 311 60.73 -9.61 34.64
CA ALA A 311 61.65 -8.62 34.08
C ALA A 311 61.53 -7.25 34.76
N LYS A 312 60.78 -7.13 35.87
CA LYS A 312 60.79 -5.89 36.65
C LYS A 312 62.19 -5.60 37.17
N LYS A 313 62.64 -4.40 36.84
CA LYS A 313 63.92 -3.85 37.21
C LYS A 313 63.72 -2.50 37.92
N ASP A 314 64.69 -2.11 38.71
CA ASP A 314 64.69 -0.85 39.45
C ASP A 314 64.97 0.32 38.49
N TYR A 315 66.04 0.23 37.67
CA TYR A 315 66.44 1.27 36.72
C TYR A 315 65.72 1.13 35.39
N SER A 316 65.77 -0.06 34.79
CA SER A 316 65.10 -0.35 33.53
C SER A 316 63.62 -0.73 33.72
N GLY A 317 62.88 -0.03 34.59
CA GLY A 317 61.53 -0.43 35.02
C GLY A 317 60.36 -0.18 34.06
N PHE A 318 60.58 0.38 32.87
CA PHE A 318 59.50 0.72 31.94
C PHE A 318 59.14 -0.44 31.00
N ILE A 319 57.83 -0.68 30.84
CA ILE A 319 57.27 -1.61 29.87
C ILE A 319 56.63 -0.80 28.75
N PHE A 320 57.10 -0.96 27.51
CA PHE A 320 56.52 -0.27 26.35
C PHE A 320 55.45 -1.15 25.71
N ALA A 321 54.30 -0.55 25.39
CA ALA A 321 53.17 -1.27 24.85
C ALA A 321 52.47 -0.53 23.71
N ASN A 322 52.05 -1.30 22.71
CA ASN A 322 51.23 -0.83 21.61
C ASN A 322 50.16 -1.89 21.27
N SER A 323 49.03 -1.44 20.72
CA SER A 323 47.94 -2.32 20.32
C SER A 323 47.41 -1.97 18.93
N HIS A 324 46.91 -2.98 18.22
CA HIS A 324 46.27 -2.84 16.93
C HIS A 324 45.00 -3.69 16.89
N VAL A 325 43.92 -3.14 16.33
CA VAL A 325 42.61 -3.80 16.24
C VAL A 325 42.31 -4.14 14.78
N ILE A 326 41.92 -5.37 14.50
CA ILE A 326 41.44 -5.81 13.19
C ILE A 326 39.94 -6.04 13.34
N GLU A 327 39.12 -5.31 12.59
CA GLU A 327 37.67 -5.40 12.64
C GLU A 327 37.14 -6.18 11.43
N TYR A 328 36.32 -7.19 11.70
CA TYR A 328 35.52 -7.88 10.70
C TYR A 328 34.21 -7.11 10.49
N PRO A 329 33.91 -6.64 9.26
CA PRO A 329 32.78 -5.75 8.97
C PRO A 329 31.43 -6.49 8.93
N VAL A 330 31.05 -7.12 10.04
CA VAL A 330 29.79 -7.86 10.17
C VAL A 330 28.57 -6.99 9.89
N GLU A 331 28.65 -5.68 10.20
CA GLU A 331 27.55 -4.73 10.02
C GLU A 331 27.14 -4.62 8.54
N ASN A 332 28.11 -4.72 7.61
CA ASN A 332 27.84 -4.73 6.18
C ASN A 332 27.01 -5.97 5.80
N LEU A 333 27.40 -7.15 6.30
CA LEU A 333 26.67 -8.40 6.09
C LEU A 333 25.28 -8.38 6.74
N GLN A 334 25.16 -7.98 8.00
CA GLN A 334 23.88 -7.85 8.69
C GLN A 334 22.94 -6.88 7.96
N SER A 335 23.47 -5.78 7.41
CA SER A 335 22.70 -4.83 6.60
C SER A 335 22.19 -5.44 5.28
N LEU A 336 22.93 -6.38 4.68
CA LEU A 336 22.53 -7.09 3.47
C LEU A 336 21.41 -8.09 3.78
N LYS A 337 21.57 -8.89 4.84
CA LYS A 337 20.53 -9.83 5.31
C LYS A 337 19.24 -9.07 5.62
N LYS A 338 19.33 -8.01 6.43
CA LYS A 338 18.19 -7.18 6.78
C LYS A 338 17.53 -6.54 5.56
N GLY A 339 18.31 -5.97 4.64
CA GLY A 339 17.76 -5.38 3.42
C GLY A 339 17.01 -6.40 2.55
N PHE A 340 17.44 -7.66 2.54
CA PHE A 340 16.71 -8.73 1.84
C PHE A 340 15.44 -9.17 2.59
N GLU A 341 15.50 -9.27 3.92
CA GLU A 341 14.32 -9.51 4.75
C GLU A 341 13.26 -8.39 4.58
N ASP A 342 13.68 -7.13 4.54
CA ASP A 342 12.80 -5.99 4.26
C ASP A 342 12.16 -6.12 2.86
N ALA A 343 12.91 -6.58 1.84
CA ALA A 343 12.38 -6.82 0.50
C ALA A 343 11.33 -7.96 0.47
N ILE A 344 11.47 -8.99 1.30
CA ILE A 344 10.46 -10.06 1.47
C ILE A 344 9.18 -9.47 2.07
N ASP A 345 9.32 -8.65 3.11
CA ASP A 345 8.20 -8.05 3.83
C ASP A 345 7.42 -7.09 2.91
N GLU A 346 8.11 -6.23 2.16
CA GLU A 346 7.51 -5.35 1.15
C GLU A 346 6.80 -6.16 0.05
N PHE A 347 7.39 -7.27 -0.40
CA PHE A 347 6.76 -8.17 -1.38
C PHE A 347 5.50 -8.86 -0.82
N GLY A 348 5.46 -9.11 0.49
CA GLY A 348 4.28 -9.54 1.24
C GLY A 348 3.17 -8.50 1.26
N GLU A 349 3.51 -7.24 1.53
CA GLU A 349 2.57 -6.10 1.53
C GLU A 349 2.00 -5.82 0.13
N ILE A 350 2.81 -5.94 -0.93
CA ILE A 350 2.34 -5.92 -2.32
C ILE A 350 1.24 -6.96 -2.53
N ALA A 351 1.44 -8.19 -2.06
CA ALA A 351 0.47 -9.28 -2.18
C ALA A 351 -0.83 -8.98 -1.43
N VAL A 352 -0.75 -8.40 -0.22
CA VAL A 352 -1.93 -8.01 0.58
C VAL A 352 -2.78 -6.98 -0.16
N ASN A 353 -2.15 -5.92 -0.69
CA ASN A 353 -2.87 -4.84 -1.36
C ASN A 353 -3.43 -5.26 -2.73
N ARG A 354 -2.69 -6.09 -3.47
CA ARG A 354 -3.19 -6.73 -4.70
C ARG A 354 -4.39 -7.63 -4.41
N SER A 355 -4.34 -8.44 -3.35
CA SER A 355 -5.44 -9.31 -2.96
C SER A 355 -6.74 -8.54 -2.70
N LYS A 356 -6.66 -7.42 -1.97
CA LYS A 356 -7.83 -6.54 -1.73
C LYS A 356 -8.38 -5.96 -3.03
N THR A 357 -7.51 -5.49 -3.92
CA THR A 357 -7.90 -4.92 -5.22
C THR A 357 -8.60 -5.97 -6.10
N LEU A 358 -7.99 -7.14 -6.29
CA LEU A 358 -8.56 -8.21 -7.11
C LEU A 358 -9.85 -8.77 -6.52
N LYS A 359 -9.99 -8.79 -5.19
CA LYS A 359 -11.23 -9.20 -4.52
C LYS A 359 -12.40 -8.26 -4.87
N GLU A 360 -12.22 -6.94 -4.73
CA GLU A 360 -13.27 -5.97 -5.08
C GLU A 360 -13.69 -6.08 -6.55
N ILE A 361 -12.74 -6.33 -7.46
CA ILE A 361 -13.02 -6.54 -8.88
C ILE A 361 -13.75 -7.87 -9.10
N SER A 362 -13.35 -8.94 -8.42
CA SER A 362 -14.04 -10.22 -8.49
C SER A 362 -15.48 -10.12 -7.98
N ASP A 363 -15.70 -9.42 -6.88
CA ASP A 363 -17.02 -9.18 -6.29
C ASP A 363 -17.89 -8.31 -7.23
N PHE A 364 -17.28 -7.35 -7.93
CA PHE A 364 -17.93 -6.58 -8.99
C PHE A 364 -18.42 -7.49 -10.12
N PHE A 365 -17.58 -8.36 -10.69
CA PHE A 365 -18.02 -9.28 -11.75
C PHE A 365 -19.08 -10.26 -11.26
N ALA A 366 -18.94 -10.81 -10.06
CA ALA A 366 -19.91 -11.75 -9.48
C ALA A 366 -21.30 -11.12 -9.31
N THR A 367 -21.35 -9.83 -8.95
CA THR A 367 -22.59 -9.10 -8.73
C THR A 367 -23.22 -8.60 -10.04
N TYR A 368 -22.43 -7.93 -10.87
CA TYR A 368 -22.98 -7.11 -11.96
C TYR A 368 -23.11 -7.83 -13.30
N LYS A 369 -22.40 -8.95 -13.49
CA LYS A 369 -22.49 -9.73 -14.74
C LYS A 369 -23.91 -10.22 -15.05
N ASN A 370 -24.68 -10.58 -14.02
CA ASN A 370 -26.06 -11.03 -14.17
C ASN A 370 -27.08 -9.88 -14.12
N LEU A 371 -26.72 -8.75 -13.49
CA LEU A 371 -27.60 -7.58 -13.37
C LEU A 371 -27.64 -6.77 -14.67
N TYR A 372 -26.54 -6.73 -15.41
CA TYR A 372 -26.39 -5.96 -16.66
C TYR A 372 -25.93 -6.86 -17.83
N PRO A 373 -26.71 -7.89 -18.21
CA PRO A 373 -26.27 -8.89 -19.19
C PRO A 373 -25.93 -8.32 -20.57
N ASP A 374 -26.59 -7.23 -20.97
CA ASP A 374 -26.34 -6.57 -22.27
C ASP A 374 -24.93 -5.95 -22.34
N GLU A 375 -24.38 -5.54 -21.19
CA GLU A 375 -23.01 -5.02 -21.07
C GLU A 375 -21.95 -6.12 -21.13
N PHE A 376 -22.34 -7.39 -20.94
CA PHE A 376 -21.48 -8.57 -20.97
C PHE A 376 -21.82 -9.49 -22.16
N SER A 377 -21.92 -8.91 -23.35
CA SER A 377 -22.27 -9.61 -24.59
C SER A 377 -21.04 -10.11 -25.36
N LYS A 378 -21.24 -10.96 -26.38
CA LYS A 378 -20.12 -11.43 -27.22
C LYS A 378 -19.51 -10.26 -27.99
N THR A 379 -18.19 -10.11 -27.88
CA THR A 379 -17.37 -9.13 -28.59
C THR A 379 -16.21 -9.83 -29.31
N ASP A 380 -15.61 -9.18 -30.30
CA ASP A 380 -14.38 -9.64 -30.97
C ASP A 380 -13.11 -9.15 -30.25
N ASN A 381 -13.21 -8.87 -28.94
CA ASN A 381 -12.07 -8.40 -28.15
C ASN A 381 -11.13 -9.56 -27.83
N GLU A 382 -9.83 -9.32 -27.99
CA GLU A 382 -8.78 -10.28 -27.68
C GLU A 382 -7.77 -9.69 -26.69
N ILE A 383 -7.00 -10.56 -26.04
CA ILE A 383 -5.89 -10.17 -25.18
C ILE A 383 -4.82 -9.47 -26.03
N THR A 384 -4.37 -8.30 -25.58
CA THR A 384 -3.42 -7.47 -26.34
C THR A 384 -1.97 -7.86 -26.07
N HIS A 385 -1.05 -7.42 -26.94
CA HIS A 385 0.39 -7.59 -26.71
C HIS A 385 0.85 -6.89 -25.41
N ASP A 386 0.24 -5.77 -25.06
CA ASP A 386 0.53 -5.05 -23.81
C ASP A 386 0.10 -5.83 -22.58
N ASP A 387 -1.04 -6.55 -22.64
CA ASP A 387 -1.49 -7.45 -21.57
C ASP A 387 -0.48 -8.58 -21.34
N VAL A 388 0.00 -9.19 -22.43
CA VAL A 388 1.03 -10.25 -22.38
C VAL A 388 2.30 -9.71 -21.74
N ASN A 389 2.76 -8.53 -22.16
CA ASN A 389 3.99 -7.93 -21.65
C ASN A 389 3.87 -7.54 -20.17
N PHE A 390 2.74 -6.99 -19.76
CA PHE A 390 2.48 -6.68 -18.36
C PHE A 390 2.48 -7.96 -17.50
N TYR A 391 1.71 -8.98 -17.90
CA TYR A 391 1.61 -10.24 -17.17
C TYR A 391 2.98 -10.93 -17.04
N ARG A 392 3.80 -10.91 -18.10
CA ARG A 392 5.18 -11.42 -18.06
C ARG A 392 6.04 -10.64 -17.05
N LYS A 393 5.98 -9.31 -17.06
CA LYS A 393 6.73 -8.48 -16.09
C LYS A 393 6.35 -8.80 -14.65
N GLU A 394 5.07 -9.10 -14.40
CA GLU A 394 4.61 -9.51 -13.07
C GLU A 394 5.21 -10.86 -12.66
N ILE A 395 5.26 -11.85 -13.56
CA ILE A 395 5.93 -13.13 -13.30
C ILE A 395 7.42 -12.93 -13.05
N GLU A 396 8.08 -12.12 -13.88
CA GLU A 396 9.50 -11.77 -13.72
C GLU A 396 9.77 -11.05 -12.39
N ARG A 397 8.82 -10.27 -11.87
CA ARG A 397 8.95 -9.64 -10.55
C ARG A 397 9.00 -10.66 -9.42
N ILE A 398 8.15 -11.69 -9.46
CA ILE A 398 8.21 -12.80 -8.49
C ILE A 398 9.52 -13.57 -8.67
N LYS A 399 9.95 -13.79 -9.92
CA LYS A 399 11.20 -14.48 -10.24
C LYS A 399 12.43 -13.80 -9.63
N LYS A 400 12.48 -12.47 -9.67
CA LYS A 400 13.59 -11.67 -9.13
C LYS A 400 13.84 -11.87 -7.63
N ILE A 401 12.82 -12.10 -6.80
CA ILE A 401 13.04 -12.27 -5.36
C ILE A 401 13.57 -13.66 -5.02
N TRP A 402 13.04 -14.71 -5.67
CA TRP A 402 13.47 -16.08 -5.37
C TRP A 402 14.78 -16.47 -6.04
N GLU A 403 15.12 -15.87 -7.20
CA GLU A 403 16.43 -16.06 -7.85
C GLU A 403 17.48 -15.06 -7.35
N ASN A 404 17.13 -14.22 -6.37
CA ASN A 404 18.10 -13.31 -5.80
C ASN A 404 19.23 -14.11 -5.16
N GLU A 405 20.48 -13.76 -5.46
CA GLU A 405 21.64 -14.51 -4.98
C GLU A 405 21.77 -14.51 -3.45
N ILE A 406 21.15 -13.55 -2.72
CA ILE A 406 21.08 -13.58 -1.25
C ILE A 406 20.36 -14.84 -0.75
N THR A 407 19.41 -15.40 -1.51
CA THR A 407 18.76 -16.66 -1.15
C THR A 407 19.77 -17.80 -1.02
N ASP A 408 20.73 -17.90 -1.94
CA ASP A 408 21.81 -18.89 -1.87
C ASP A 408 22.72 -18.61 -0.68
N LEU A 409 23.10 -17.35 -0.45
CA LEU A 409 23.99 -16.95 0.65
C LEU A 409 23.40 -17.19 2.04
N LEU A 410 22.07 -17.11 2.16
CA LEU A 410 21.33 -17.43 3.38
C LEU A 410 20.92 -18.90 3.47
N ASN A 411 21.29 -19.74 2.49
CA ASN A 411 20.89 -21.14 2.36
C ASN A 411 19.35 -21.35 2.33
N PHE A 412 18.60 -20.38 1.80
CA PHE A 412 17.14 -20.47 1.70
C PHE A 412 16.74 -21.59 0.74
N GLN A 413 15.97 -22.56 1.23
CA GLN A 413 15.53 -23.71 0.46
C GLN A 413 14.42 -23.36 -0.54
N SER A 414 13.73 -22.23 -0.36
CA SER A 414 12.66 -21.75 -1.24
C SER A 414 13.06 -21.75 -2.71
N ARG A 415 14.27 -21.27 -3.04
CA ARG A 415 14.76 -21.22 -4.42
C ARG A 415 14.87 -22.60 -5.02
N HIS A 416 15.56 -23.52 -4.34
CA HIS A 416 15.74 -24.89 -4.81
C HIS A 416 14.42 -25.64 -4.96
N ILE A 417 13.46 -25.41 -4.06
CA ILE A 417 12.11 -25.95 -4.15
C ILE A 417 11.43 -25.48 -5.45
N ILE A 418 11.47 -24.17 -5.72
CA ILE A 418 10.83 -23.56 -6.90
C ILE A 418 11.51 -24.01 -8.19
N GLU A 419 12.84 -23.99 -8.26
CA GLU A 419 13.60 -24.46 -9.43
C GLU A 419 13.38 -25.96 -9.70
N SER A 420 13.30 -26.77 -8.65
CA SER A 420 12.93 -28.20 -8.76
C SER A 420 11.50 -28.38 -9.29
N ALA A 421 10.55 -27.59 -8.79
CA ALA A 421 9.17 -27.60 -9.28
C ALA A 421 9.10 -27.20 -10.76
N ILE A 422 9.83 -26.16 -11.19
CA ILE A 422 9.91 -25.75 -12.59
C ILE A 422 10.54 -26.86 -13.45
N THR A 423 11.67 -27.42 -13.02
CA THR A 423 12.43 -28.41 -13.80
C THR A 423 11.64 -29.70 -14.01
N ASN A 424 10.95 -30.18 -12.98
CA ASN A 424 10.27 -31.47 -12.97
C ASN A 424 8.82 -31.40 -13.48
N ASN A 425 8.13 -30.27 -13.33
CA ASN A 425 6.69 -30.18 -13.59
C ASN A 425 6.31 -29.24 -14.76
N MET A 426 7.27 -28.54 -15.38
CA MET A 426 7.02 -27.70 -16.56
C MET A 426 7.42 -28.38 -17.88
N PRO A 427 6.59 -28.28 -18.93
CA PRO A 427 6.99 -28.57 -20.31
C PRO A 427 8.19 -27.70 -20.75
N GLU A 428 9.06 -28.22 -21.62
CA GLU A 428 10.25 -27.50 -22.12
C GLU A 428 9.93 -26.11 -22.68
N GLU A 429 8.82 -25.97 -23.40
CA GLU A 429 8.37 -24.69 -23.98
C GLU A 429 7.91 -23.63 -22.95
N LEU A 430 7.70 -24.02 -21.68
CA LEU A 430 7.32 -23.11 -20.59
C LEU A 430 8.45 -22.87 -19.58
N LYS A 431 9.59 -23.57 -19.70
CA LYS A 431 10.72 -23.41 -18.77
C LYS A 431 11.37 -22.03 -18.87
N ASP A 432 11.46 -21.47 -20.07
CA ASP A 432 11.93 -20.09 -20.29
C ASP A 432 10.77 -19.13 -20.59
N ILE A 433 10.28 -18.47 -19.53
CA ILE A 433 9.18 -17.51 -19.58
C ILE A 433 9.45 -16.32 -20.53
N SER A 434 10.71 -15.98 -20.77
CA SER A 434 11.10 -14.82 -21.60
C SER A 434 10.76 -15.04 -23.08
N SER A 435 10.74 -16.31 -23.49
CA SER A 435 10.40 -16.77 -24.84
C SER A 435 8.90 -16.91 -25.09
N VAL A 436 8.09 -16.99 -24.02
CA VAL A 436 6.63 -17.18 -24.11
C VAL A 436 5.96 -15.87 -24.52
N ARG A 437 5.28 -15.88 -25.68
CA ARG A 437 4.57 -14.72 -26.25
C ARG A 437 3.04 -14.80 -26.16
N ASP A 438 2.52 -15.89 -25.63
CA ASP A 438 1.09 -16.18 -25.56
C ASP A 438 0.56 -16.05 -24.11
N PHE A 439 -0.59 -15.41 -23.92
CA PHE A 439 -1.16 -15.15 -22.60
C PHE A 439 -1.62 -16.43 -21.89
N ASP A 440 -2.22 -17.37 -22.63
CA ASP A 440 -2.73 -18.61 -22.07
C ASP A 440 -1.58 -19.50 -21.60
N LYS A 441 -0.46 -19.55 -22.36
CA LYS A 441 0.77 -20.22 -21.94
C LYS A 441 1.40 -19.59 -20.69
N LEU A 442 1.40 -18.26 -20.55
CA LEU A 442 1.87 -17.60 -19.32
C LEU A 442 0.96 -17.91 -18.12
N SER A 443 -0.36 -17.89 -18.33
CA SER A 443 -1.35 -18.26 -17.30
C SER A 443 -1.22 -19.74 -16.89
N GLU A 444 -0.96 -20.62 -17.86
CA GLU A 444 -0.68 -22.04 -17.64
C GLU A 444 0.59 -22.23 -16.80
N TYR A 445 1.67 -21.51 -17.10
CA TYR A 445 2.89 -21.51 -16.30
C TYR A 445 2.60 -21.15 -14.83
N VAL A 446 1.92 -20.03 -14.57
CA VAL A 446 1.60 -19.61 -13.20
C VAL A 446 0.77 -20.67 -12.47
N ARG A 447 -0.28 -21.20 -13.11
CA ARG A 447 -1.18 -22.21 -12.53
C ARG A 447 -0.47 -23.53 -12.24
N ARG A 448 0.42 -24.00 -13.13
CA ARG A 448 1.23 -25.21 -12.94
C ARG A 448 2.25 -25.05 -11.82
N LEU A 449 2.93 -23.89 -11.77
CA LEU A 449 3.94 -23.61 -10.75
C LEU A 449 3.28 -23.59 -9.37
N ARG A 450 2.20 -22.81 -9.21
CA ARG A 450 1.44 -22.74 -7.97
C ARG A 450 1.01 -24.13 -7.48
N ARG A 451 0.39 -24.95 -8.34
CA ARG A 451 -0.04 -26.32 -7.97
C ARG A 451 1.12 -27.23 -7.58
N SER A 452 2.29 -27.04 -8.19
CA SER A 452 3.49 -27.79 -7.82
C SER A 452 3.95 -27.45 -6.41
N LEU A 453 3.90 -26.16 -6.03
CA LEU A 453 4.31 -25.67 -4.72
C LEU A 453 3.28 -25.99 -3.61
N GLU A 454 2.00 -26.18 -3.94
CA GLU A 454 0.97 -26.60 -2.95
C GLU A 454 1.21 -28.02 -2.40
N ASN A 455 1.93 -28.88 -3.14
CA ASN A 455 2.14 -30.28 -2.77
C ASN A 455 3.55 -30.58 -2.21
N GLU A 456 4.40 -29.57 -2.06
CA GLU A 456 5.77 -29.74 -1.57
C GLU A 456 5.84 -29.59 -0.06
N SER A 457 6.61 -30.47 0.60
CA SER A 457 6.71 -30.54 2.07
C SER A 457 8.15 -30.49 2.59
N ARG A 458 9.11 -30.13 1.72
CA ARG A 458 10.51 -29.94 2.13
C ARG A 458 10.63 -28.88 3.24
N PRO A 459 11.49 -29.12 4.24
CA PRO A 459 11.73 -28.14 5.29
C PRO A 459 12.40 -26.88 4.73
N HIS A 460 12.06 -25.75 5.33
CA HIS A 460 12.72 -24.46 5.09
C HIS A 460 13.87 -24.26 6.08
N GLU A 461 14.83 -23.42 5.71
CA GLU A 461 16.01 -23.14 6.55
C GLU A 461 15.62 -22.41 7.85
N ASN A 462 14.76 -21.40 7.74
CA ASN A 462 14.28 -20.61 8.88
C ASN A 462 12.90 -19.98 8.61
N ALA A 463 12.40 -19.20 9.57
CA ALA A 463 11.09 -18.55 9.48
C ALA A 463 10.98 -17.56 8.30
N LYS A 464 12.07 -16.86 7.96
CA LYS A 464 12.10 -15.92 6.82
C LYS A 464 12.16 -16.63 5.47
N ASP A 465 12.84 -17.78 5.38
CA ASP A 465 12.76 -18.66 4.21
C ASP A 465 11.33 -19.19 4.00
N GLN A 466 10.67 -19.62 5.07
CA GLN A 466 9.26 -20.03 5.01
C GLN A 466 8.33 -18.87 4.61
N GLU A 467 8.58 -17.67 5.11
CA GLU A 467 7.83 -16.47 4.73
C GLU A 467 7.98 -16.15 3.24
N LEU A 468 9.21 -16.15 2.71
CA LEU A 468 9.48 -15.99 1.28
C LEU A 468 8.67 -17.00 0.45
N TYR A 469 8.70 -18.28 0.83
CA TYR A 469 7.96 -19.34 0.17
C TYR A 469 6.44 -19.06 0.09
N GLU A 470 5.84 -18.69 1.22
CA GLU A 470 4.40 -18.43 1.30
C GLU A 470 4.00 -17.14 0.55
N VAL A 471 4.84 -16.10 0.60
CA VAL A 471 4.61 -14.86 -0.16
C VAL A 471 4.67 -15.13 -1.67
N ILE A 472 5.59 -15.97 -2.15
CA ILE A 472 5.66 -16.39 -3.55
C ILE A 472 4.41 -17.16 -3.96
N LYS A 473 3.99 -18.17 -3.19
CA LYS A 473 2.76 -18.93 -3.44
C LYS A 473 1.54 -18.03 -3.52
N LYS A 474 1.42 -17.09 -2.58
CA LYS A 474 0.33 -16.11 -2.55
C LYS A 474 0.34 -15.22 -3.79
N ASN A 475 1.49 -14.69 -4.19
CA ASN A 475 1.59 -13.86 -5.39
C ASN A 475 1.28 -14.65 -6.67
N LEU A 476 1.71 -15.91 -6.80
CA LEU A 476 1.34 -16.78 -7.92
C LEU A 476 -0.18 -17.03 -7.97
N HIS A 477 -0.82 -17.27 -6.83
CA HIS A 477 -2.27 -17.37 -6.74
C HIS A 477 -2.97 -16.08 -7.19
N LEU A 478 -2.47 -14.92 -6.78
CA LEU A 478 -3.02 -13.63 -7.19
C LEU A 478 -2.84 -13.38 -8.68
N LEU A 479 -1.73 -13.80 -9.30
CA LEU A 479 -1.55 -13.74 -10.75
C LEU A 479 -2.50 -14.68 -11.49
N GLU A 480 -2.84 -15.85 -10.93
CA GLU A 480 -3.88 -16.71 -11.50
C GLU A 480 -5.25 -16.02 -11.51
N ILE A 481 -5.65 -15.43 -10.37
CA ILE A 481 -6.90 -14.64 -10.27
C ILE A 481 -6.87 -13.47 -11.26
N MET A 482 -5.74 -12.78 -11.36
CA MET A 482 -5.55 -11.66 -12.29
C MET A 482 -5.78 -12.09 -13.74
N ALA A 483 -5.27 -13.26 -14.15
CA ALA A 483 -5.48 -13.80 -15.49
C ALA A 483 -6.95 -14.16 -15.77
N ASP A 484 -7.63 -14.77 -14.78
CA ASP A 484 -9.03 -15.13 -14.92
C ASP A 484 -9.92 -13.87 -15.00
N LEU A 485 -9.67 -12.84 -14.17
CA LEU A 485 -10.37 -11.56 -14.23
C LEU A 485 -10.10 -10.81 -15.54
N GLN A 486 -8.86 -10.85 -16.05
CA GLN A 486 -8.52 -10.25 -17.34
C GLN A 486 -9.39 -10.84 -18.46
N LYS A 487 -9.57 -12.17 -18.48
CA LYS A 487 -10.47 -12.85 -19.44
C LYS A 487 -11.93 -12.46 -19.25
N MET A 488 -12.37 -12.20 -18.02
CA MET A 488 -13.73 -11.72 -17.73
C MET A 488 -14.01 -10.30 -18.25
N THR A 489 -12.98 -9.51 -18.57
CA THR A 489 -13.17 -8.18 -19.19
C THR A 489 -13.48 -8.24 -20.68
N LEU A 490 -13.12 -9.32 -21.39
CA LEU A 490 -13.28 -9.40 -22.85
C LEU A 490 -14.73 -9.19 -23.32
N PRO A 491 -15.76 -9.80 -22.67
CA PRO A 491 -17.17 -9.61 -23.05
C PRO A 491 -17.73 -8.21 -22.73
N VAL A 492 -16.98 -7.31 -22.10
CA VAL A 492 -17.46 -5.96 -21.78
C VAL A 492 -17.57 -5.14 -23.06
N SER A 493 -18.79 -4.74 -23.40
CA SER A 493 -19.16 -4.01 -24.63
C SER A 493 -18.55 -2.61 -24.67
N GLU A 494 -18.74 -1.80 -23.63
CA GLU A 494 -18.26 -0.42 -23.57
C GLU A 494 -16.74 -0.38 -23.39
N LYS A 495 -16.07 0.36 -24.28
CA LYS A 495 -14.61 0.34 -24.42
C LYS A 495 -13.91 0.97 -23.21
N SER A 496 -14.43 2.08 -22.69
CA SER A 496 -13.82 2.85 -21.60
C SER A 496 -13.90 2.07 -20.28
N ALA A 497 -15.01 1.40 -20.04
CA ALA A 497 -15.33 0.48 -18.96
C ALA A 497 -14.39 -0.72 -19.00
N ARG A 498 -14.21 -1.34 -20.17
CA ARG A 498 -13.25 -2.44 -20.35
C ARG A 498 -11.83 -1.99 -20.02
N ILE A 499 -11.38 -0.85 -20.57
CA ILE A 499 -10.05 -0.30 -20.28
C ILE A 499 -9.92 0.02 -18.78
N ALA A 500 -10.95 0.58 -18.15
CA ALA A 500 -10.96 0.84 -16.71
C ALA A 500 -10.77 -0.44 -15.91
N LEU A 501 -11.53 -1.50 -16.20
CA LEU A 501 -11.42 -2.80 -15.52
C LEU A 501 -10.03 -3.43 -15.71
N VAL A 502 -9.46 -3.37 -16.92
CA VAL A 502 -8.08 -3.86 -17.17
C VAL A 502 -7.07 -3.06 -16.34
N ASN A 503 -7.16 -1.73 -16.33
CA ASN A 503 -6.27 -0.88 -15.54
C ASN A 503 -6.41 -1.12 -14.04
N LEU A 504 -7.62 -1.40 -13.55
CA LEU A 504 -7.88 -1.78 -12.15
C LEU A 504 -7.21 -3.11 -11.80
N ILE A 505 -7.34 -4.13 -12.67
CA ILE A 505 -6.71 -5.45 -12.51
C ILE A 505 -5.18 -5.31 -12.47
N ARG A 506 -4.62 -4.42 -13.29
CA ARG A 506 -3.18 -4.10 -13.33
C ARG A 506 -2.71 -3.28 -12.11
N GLY A 507 -3.63 -2.72 -11.32
CA GLY A 507 -3.29 -1.89 -10.16
C GLY A 507 -2.86 -0.46 -10.52
N GLU A 508 -3.21 0.05 -11.71
CA GLU A 508 -2.82 1.40 -12.14
C GLU A 508 -3.48 2.49 -11.25
N GLU A 509 -2.84 3.65 -11.13
CA GLU A 509 -3.37 4.78 -10.35
C GLU A 509 -4.04 5.86 -11.21
N ASN A 510 -3.56 6.06 -12.43
CA ASN A 510 -3.96 7.20 -13.24
C ASN A 510 -5.20 6.87 -14.09
N PHE A 511 -6.38 7.27 -13.60
CA PHE A 511 -7.64 7.15 -14.32
C PHE A 511 -8.13 8.45 -14.95
N GLY A 512 -7.38 9.56 -14.87
CA GLY A 512 -7.92 10.89 -15.23
C GLY A 512 -8.55 10.97 -16.62
N LYS A 513 -7.90 10.38 -17.63
CA LYS A 513 -8.46 10.30 -18.99
C LYS A 513 -9.66 9.35 -19.07
N ILE A 514 -9.56 8.17 -18.46
CA ILE A 514 -10.59 7.12 -18.51
C ILE A 514 -11.86 7.57 -17.78
N SER A 515 -11.74 8.15 -16.60
CA SER A 515 -12.87 8.77 -15.88
C SER A 515 -13.49 9.89 -16.70
N GLY A 516 -12.69 10.71 -17.41
CA GLY A 516 -13.21 11.69 -18.35
C GLY A 516 -14.02 11.06 -19.50
N ASP A 517 -13.52 9.99 -20.10
CA ASP A 517 -14.21 9.24 -21.16
C ASP A 517 -15.51 8.58 -20.65
N LEU A 518 -15.49 7.99 -19.45
CA LEU A 518 -16.67 7.42 -18.77
C LEU A 518 -17.73 8.50 -18.51
N SER A 519 -17.35 9.63 -17.91
CA SER A 519 -18.28 10.75 -17.63
C SER A 519 -18.82 11.39 -18.91
N ALA A 520 -18.02 11.45 -19.99
CA ALA A 520 -18.49 11.94 -21.29
C ALA A 520 -19.53 11.00 -21.90
N ARG A 521 -19.31 9.68 -21.82
CA ARG A 521 -20.28 8.67 -22.27
C ARG A 521 -21.55 8.71 -21.45
N GLU A 522 -21.43 8.78 -20.13
CA GLU A 522 -22.56 8.92 -19.20
C GLU A 522 -23.38 10.17 -19.49
N SER A 523 -22.72 11.32 -19.72
CA SER A 523 -23.39 12.58 -20.08
C SER A 523 -24.12 12.48 -21.42
N SER A 524 -23.51 11.82 -22.41
CA SER A 524 -24.14 11.56 -23.71
C SER A 524 -25.38 10.68 -23.57
N LEU A 525 -25.33 9.64 -22.72
CA LEU A 525 -26.48 8.77 -22.45
C LEU A 525 -27.58 9.51 -21.69
N LYS A 526 -27.23 10.33 -20.69
CA LYS A 526 -28.19 11.17 -19.96
C LYS A 526 -28.88 12.19 -20.89
N SER A 527 -28.15 12.77 -21.84
CA SER A 527 -28.75 13.61 -22.90
C SER A 527 -29.70 12.81 -23.79
N GLY A 528 -29.28 11.62 -24.25
CA GLY A 528 -30.11 10.74 -25.07
C GLY A 528 -31.39 10.27 -24.36
N ILE A 529 -31.32 10.02 -23.05
CA ILE A 529 -32.48 9.74 -22.19
C ILE A 529 -33.44 10.94 -22.19
N SER A 530 -32.92 12.16 -21.97
CA SER A 530 -33.73 13.37 -21.98
C SER A 530 -34.39 13.64 -23.34
N GLU A 531 -33.68 13.42 -24.45
CA GLU A 531 -34.25 13.54 -25.79
C GLU A 531 -35.34 12.49 -26.04
N THR A 532 -35.13 11.26 -25.54
CA THR A 532 -36.11 10.18 -25.64
C THR A 532 -37.35 10.48 -24.81
N ASP A 533 -37.19 11.08 -23.62
CA ASP A 533 -38.32 11.54 -22.79
C ASP A 533 -39.17 12.58 -23.53
N VAL A 534 -38.54 13.54 -24.22
CA VAL A 534 -39.24 14.52 -25.05
C VAL A 534 -40.00 13.83 -26.18
N LYS A 535 -39.38 12.85 -26.87
CA LYS A 535 -40.03 12.07 -27.95
C LYS A 535 -41.20 11.25 -27.43
N VAL A 536 -41.07 10.59 -26.28
CA VAL A 536 -42.16 9.84 -25.62
C VAL A 536 -43.30 10.78 -25.26
N SER A 537 -43.00 11.96 -24.69
CA SER A 537 -44.01 12.96 -24.37
C SER A 537 -44.75 13.44 -25.62
N SER A 538 -44.02 13.76 -26.70
CA SER A 538 -44.60 14.16 -27.98
C SER A 538 -45.52 13.08 -28.56
N LYS A 539 -45.07 11.82 -28.55
CA LYS A 539 -45.86 10.68 -29.07
C LYS A 539 -47.09 10.38 -28.23
N ARG A 540 -47.02 10.59 -26.91
CA ARG A 540 -48.19 10.53 -26.02
C ARG A 540 -49.20 11.62 -26.35
N SER A 541 -48.74 12.84 -26.65
CA SER A 541 -49.62 13.91 -27.11
C SER A 541 -50.28 13.59 -28.46
N GLU A 542 -49.53 13.05 -29.43
CA GLU A 542 -50.11 12.56 -30.70
C GLU A 542 -51.16 11.46 -30.48
N LEU A 543 -50.88 10.51 -29.58
CA LEU A 543 -51.82 9.45 -29.22
C LEU A 543 -53.11 10.02 -28.59
N ASP A 544 -52.99 10.97 -27.67
CA ASP A 544 -54.13 11.66 -27.06
C ASP A 544 -54.96 12.45 -28.10
N GLU A 545 -54.31 13.06 -29.10
CA GLU A 545 -54.99 13.72 -30.21
C GLU A 545 -55.78 12.72 -31.06
N TYR A 546 -55.17 11.60 -31.45
CA TYR A 546 -55.87 10.55 -32.21
C TYR A 546 -57.07 9.96 -31.44
N LEU A 547 -56.94 9.77 -30.13
CA LEU A 547 -58.03 9.29 -29.29
C LEU A 547 -59.17 10.31 -29.20
N LYS A 548 -58.87 11.60 -29.03
CA LYS A 548 -59.88 12.68 -29.02
C LYS A 548 -60.59 12.83 -30.36
N GLU A 549 -59.87 12.72 -31.48
CA GLU A 549 -60.48 12.77 -32.81
C GLU A 549 -61.39 11.57 -33.06
N GLN A 550 -60.97 10.37 -32.66
CA GLN A 550 -61.79 9.17 -32.74
C GLN A 550 -63.05 9.28 -31.87
N GLU A 551 -62.93 9.79 -30.64
CA GLU A 551 -64.06 9.99 -29.73
C GLU A 551 -65.07 10.99 -30.29
N LYS A 552 -64.61 12.15 -30.79
CA LYS A 552 -65.48 13.14 -31.45
C LYS A 552 -66.22 12.55 -32.65
N MET A 553 -65.53 11.75 -33.47
CA MET A 553 -66.15 11.08 -34.62
C MET A 553 -67.22 10.08 -34.16
N LEU A 554 -66.95 9.29 -33.10
CA LEU A 554 -67.93 8.35 -32.54
C LEU A 554 -69.14 9.06 -31.92
N GLU A 555 -68.95 10.20 -31.28
CA GLU A 555 -70.04 11.05 -30.78
C GLU A 555 -70.91 11.59 -31.93
N HIS A 556 -70.28 12.05 -33.02
CA HIS A 556 -70.98 12.51 -34.23
C HIS A 556 -71.78 11.39 -34.89
N VAL A 557 -71.21 10.18 -35.00
CA VAL A 557 -71.95 9.00 -35.47
C VAL A 557 -73.17 8.73 -34.58
N ARG A 558 -73.02 8.78 -33.25
CA ARG A 558 -74.13 8.55 -32.32
C ARG A 558 -75.24 9.59 -32.44
N SER A 559 -74.92 10.88 -32.61
CA SER A 559 -75.95 11.91 -32.79
C SER A 559 -76.77 11.66 -34.05
N GLU A 560 -76.12 11.34 -35.17
CA GLU A 560 -76.81 11.08 -36.44
C GLU A 560 -77.68 9.81 -36.40
N MET A 561 -77.29 8.79 -35.63
CA MET A 561 -78.11 7.59 -35.45
C MET A 561 -79.48 7.88 -34.79
N THR A 562 -79.59 8.92 -33.96
CA THR A 562 -80.88 9.26 -33.33
C THR A 562 -81.93 9.69 -34.37
N GLY A 563 -81.51 10.40 -35.42
CA GLY A 563 -82.36 10.86 -36.53
C GLY A 563 -82.93 9.75 -37.42
N LEU A 564 -82.31 8.56 -37.40
CA LEU A 564 -82.74 7.40 -38.20
C LEU A 564 -83.90 6.61 -37.59
N THR A 565 -84.23 6.86 -36.32
CA THR A 565 -85.24 6.08 -35.59
C THR A 565 -86.59 6.09 -36.31
N LYS A 566 -87.04 7.27 -36.75
CA LYS A 566 -88.34 7.44 -37.41
C LYS A 566 -88.37 6.91 -38.86
N PRO A 567 -87.38 7.22 -39.73
CA PRO A 567 -87.32 6.61 -41.07
C PRO A 567 -87.21 5.09 -41.08
N VAL A 568 -86.49 4.49 -40.11
CA VAL A 568 -86.38 3.04 -39.96
C VAL A 568 -87.68 2.43 -39.40
N ASP A 569 -88.37 3.13 -38.48
CA ASP A 569 -89.71 2.75 -38.01
C ASP A 569 -90.73 2.75 -39.16
N ASP A 570 -90.75 3.80 -39.99
CA ASP A 570 -91.59 3.91 -41.18
C ASP A 570 -91.29 2.76 -42.19
N TYR A 571 -90.02 2.35 -42.33
CA TYR A 571 -89.63 1.21 -43.17
C TYR A 571 -90.12 -0.14 -42.61
N VAL A 572 -90.01 -0.35 -41.30
CA VAL A 572 -90.52 -1.57 -40.64
C VAL A 572 -92.04 -1.63 -40.68
N ALA A 573 -92.73 -0.50 -40.47
CA ALA A 573 -94.19 -0.40 -40.47
C ALA A 573 -94.85 -0.61 -41.85
N LEU A 574 -94.14 -0.31 -42.96
CA LEU A 574 -94.73 -0.34 -44.29
C LEU A 574 -94.60 -1.67 -45.05
N GLY A 575 -93.84 -2.68 -44.58
CA GLY A 575 -93.90 -3.99 -45.25
C GLY A 575 -92.72 -4.96 -45.15
N ARG A 576 -92.26 -5.33 -43.94
CA ARG A 576 -91.68 -6.67 -43.67
C ARG A 576 -91.94 -7.14 -42.23
N GLY A 577 -93.20 -7.06 -41.79
CA GLY A 577 -93.66 -7.54 -40.48
C GLY A 577 -94.65 -8.72 -40.50
N GLY A 578 -95.10 -9.21 -41.66
CA GLY A 578 -95.94 -10.41 -41.78
C GLY A 578 -96.72 -10.55 -43.10
N GLY A 579 -96.51 -11.66 -43.83
CA GLY A 579 -97.50 -12.39 -44.68
C GLY A 579 -98.22 -11.77 -45.89
N GLU A 580 -98.48 -10.46 -45.99
CA GLU A 580 -99.61 -9.95 -46.80
C GLU A 580 -99.31 -9.49 -48.23
N GLN A 581 -98.09 -9.69 -48.77
CA GLN A 581 -97.84 -9.40 -50.19
C GLN A 581 -98.51 -10.43 -51.13
N ALA A 582 -98.78 -11.64 -50.62
CA ALA A 582 -99.52 -12.68 -51.32
C ALA A 582 -101.05 -12.45 -51.34
N ASP A 583 -101.58 -11.55 -50.52
CA ASP A 583 -103.03 -11.31 -50.42
C ASP A 583 -103.51 -10.27 -51.45
N ILE A 584 -102.75 -9.19 -51.68
CA ILE A 584 -103.15 -8.11 -52.61
C ILE A 584 -103.22 -8.61 -54.06
N GLU A 585 -102.20 -9.33 -54.54
CA GLU A 585 -102.15 -9.83 -55.92
C GLU A 585 -103.24 -10.89 -56.19
N ASN A 586 -103.62 -11.68 -55.18
CA ASN A 586 -104.71 -12.68 -55.29
C ASN A 586 -106.10 -12.03 -55.27
N LEU A 587 -106.33 -11.05 -54.39
CA LEU A 587 -107.61 -10.35 -54.27
C LEU A 587 -107.92 -9.51 -55.51
N GLU A 588 -106.90 -8.90 -56.09
CA GLU A 588 -106.99 -8.15 -57.33
C GLU A 588 -107.49 -9.01 -58.49
N LYS A 589 -107.00 -10.25 -58.59
CA LYS A 589 -107.41 -11.22 -59.62
C LYS A 589 -108.86 -11.68 -59.45
N GLU A 590 -109.30 -11.93 -58.21
CA GLU A 590 -110.66 -12.41 -57.91
C GLU A 590 -111.74 -11.39 -58.36
N TYR A 591 -111.48 -10.10 -58.12
CA TYR A 591 -112.37 -9.02 -58.54
C TYR A 591 -112.52 -8.94 -60.07
N LEU A 592 -111.40 -9.06 -60.79
CA LEU A 592 -111.37 -9.00 -62.26
C LEU A 592 -112.23 -10.11 -62.89
N ASP A 593 -112.15 -11.32 -62.36
CA ASP A 593 -112.91 -12.48 -62.85
C ASP A 593 -114.43 -12.30 -62.69
N LYS A 594 -114.89 -11.80 -61.53
CA LYS A 594 -116.31 -11.55 -61.30
C LYS A 594 -116.86 -10.43 -62.20
N PHE A 595 -116.10 -9.36 -62.43
CA PHE A 595 -116.54 -8.24 -63.27
C PHE A 595 -116.71 -8.67 -64.73
N ALA A 596 -115.84 -9.55 -65.22
CA ALA A 596 -115.98 -10.14 -66.55
C ALA A 596 -117.22 -11.04 -66.68
N GLY A 597 -117.51 -11.86 -65.66
CA GLY A 597 -118.73 -12.67 -65.61
C GLY A 597 -120.01 -11.83 -65.65
N PHE A 598 -120.04 -10.74 -64.89
CA PHE A 598 -121.13 -9.76 -64.88
C PHE A 598 -121.42 -9.17 -66.28
N LEU A 599 -120.39 -8.79 -67.04
CA LEU A 599 -120.54 -8.29 -68.41
C LEU A 599 -121.08 -9.35 -69.38
N PHE A 600 -120.66 -10.61 -69.22
CA PHE A 600 -121.13 -11.72 -70.05
C PHE A 600 -122.64 -11.95 -69.90
N GLU A 601 -123.15 -11.91 -68.67
CA GLU A 601 -124.57 -12.09 -68.38
C GLU A 601 -125.43 -11.00 -69.04
N LEU A 602 -125.00 -9.74 -68.94
CA LEU A 602 -125.68 -8.58 -69.55
C LEU A 602 -125.81 -8.69 -71.07
N LYS A 603 -124.75 -9.13 -71.75
CA LYS A 603 -124.78 -9.37 -73.21
C LYS A 603 -125.69 -10.54 -73.58
N GLY A 604 -125.71 -11.59 -72.76
CA GLY A 604 -126.60 -12.74 -72.94
C GLY A 604 -128.08 -12.34 -72.96
N LYS A 605 -128.49 -11.45 -72.05
CA LYS A 605 -129.88 -10.95 -71.97
C LYS A 605 -130.35 -10.19 -73.23
N LEU A 606 -129.44 -9.70 -74.08
CA LEU A 606 -129.77 -8.98 -75.32
C LEU A 606 -130.03 -9.88 -76.55
N ASN A 607 -129.64 -11.17 -76.50
CA ASN A 607 -129.63 -12.08 -77.67
C ASN A 607 -130.66 -13.23 -77.54
N LEU A 608 -131.97 -12.93 -77.59
CA LEU A 608 -133.04 -13.95 -77.65
C LEU A 608 -133.46 -14.24 -79.12
N PRO A 609 -133.50 -15.51 -79.59
CA PRO A 609 -133.74 -15.86 -80.99
C PRO A 609 -135.22 -15.75 -81.45
N GLU A 610 -135.42 -15.32 -82.71
CA GLU A 610 -136.65 -14.75 -83.30
C GLU A 610 -137.85 -15.69 -83.57
N LYS A 611 -138.01 -16.84 -82.91
CA LYS A 611 -139.12 -17.79 -83.23
C LYS A 611 -139.97 -18.22 -82.02
N LYS A 612 -140.65 -17.28 -81.36
CA LYS A 612 -142.04 -17.35 -80.77
C LYS A 612 -142.27 -16.24 -79.73
N LYS A 613 -143.38 -15.51 -79.89
CA LYS A 613 -144.05 -14.54 -78.98
C LYS A 613 -143.28 -13.24 -78.60
N LYS A 614 -143.91 -12.08 -78.88
CA LYS A 614 -143.43 -10.70 -78.68
C LYS A 614 -142.69 -10.49 -77.34
N SER A 615 -141.44 -9.99 -77.39
CA SER A 615 -140.67 -9.53 -76.21
C SER A 615 -141.42 -8.45 -75.43
N LYS A 616 -141.41 -8.52 -74.10
CA LYS A 616 -142.13 -7.58 -73.22
C LYS A 616 -141.18 -6.55 -72.59
N PRO A 617 -141.63 -5.31 -72.37
CA PRO A 617 -140.87 -4.33 -71.61
C PRO A 617 -140.67 -4.77 -70.14
N ILE A 618 -139.46 -4.57 -69.61
CA ILE A 618 -139.05 -4.88 -68.23
C ILE A 618 -138.81 -3.55 -67.50
N LYS A 619 -139.16 -3.47 -66.20
CA LYS A 619 -138.84 -2.31 -65.37
C LYS A 619 -137.36 -2.29 -64.99
N ARG A 620 -136.78 -1.09 -64.86
CA ARG A 620 -135.34 -0.89 -64.56
C ARG A 620 -134.92 -1.56 -63.27
N GLU A 621 -135.76 -1.51 -62.24
CA GLU A 621 -135.45 -2.07 -60.92
C GLU A 621 -135.30 -3.59 -60.99
N ASN A 622 -136.17 -4.26 -61.75
CA ASN A 622 -136.09 -5.71 -61.95
C ASN A 622 -134.85 -6.11 -62.76
N TRP A 623 -134.40 -5.26 -63.70
CA TRP A 623 -133.18 -5.54 -64.46
C TRP A 623 -131.93 -5.50 -63.59
N LEU A 624 -131.87 -4.55 -62.65
CA LEU A 624 -130.74 -4.42 -61.74
C LEU A 624 -130.73 -5.50 -60.66
N LEU A 625 -131.90 -5.92 -60.17
CA LEU A 625 -132.02 -6.99 -59.16
C LEU A 625 -131.55 -8.36 -59.69
N ASP A 626 -131.72 -8.62 -60.98
CA ASP A 626 -131.28 -9.87 -61.62
C ASP A 626 -129.78 -9.86 -61.98
N LEU A 627 -128.94 -8.99 -61.39
CA LEU A 627 -127.50 -8.88 -61.69
C LEU A 627 -126.64 -8.94 -60.42
N PRO A 628 -125.43 -9.53 -60.48
CA PRO A 628 -124.55 -9.70 -59.31
C PRO A 628 -123.77 -8.43 -58.91
N LEU A 629 -124.43 -7.27 -58.85
CA LEU A 629 -123.78 -6.00 -58.52
C LEU A 629 -123.30 -5.93 -57.05
N GLY A 630 -123.98 -6.62 -56.13
CA GLY A 630 -123.61 -6.65 -54.70
C GLY A 630 -122.30 -7.39 -54.41
N ASP A 631 -122.01 -8.46 -55.15
CA ASP A 631 -120.78 -9.24 -54.97
C ASP A 631 -119.53 -8.45 -55.41
N LEU A 632 -119.65 -7.70 -56.51
CA LEU A 632 -118.60 -6.82 -56.99
C LEU A 632 -118.30 -5.69 -55.98
N GLN A 633 -119.33 -5.16 -55.32
CA GLN A 633 -119.15 -4.13 -54.31
C GLN A 633 -118.40 -4.63 -53.08
N GLY A 634 -118.66 -5.85 -52.62
CA GLY A 634 -117.96 -6.44 -51.47
C GLY A 634 -116.47 -6.66 -51.69
N ASP A 635 -116.06 -7.02 -52.90
CA ASP A 635 -114.64 -7.20 -53.24
C ASP A 635 -113.87 -5.87 -53.28
N VAL A 636 -114.49 -4.80 -53.78
CA VAL A 636 -113.91 -3.45 -53.77
C VAL A 636 -113.60 -3.01 -52.35
N GLU A 637 -114.56 -3.11 -51.42
CA GLU A 637 -114.39 -2.71 -50.01
C GLU A 637 -113.25 -3.49 -49.30
N ARG A 638 -113.02 -4.75 -49.70
CA ARG A 638 -111.93 -5.57 -49.15
C ARG A 638 -110.56 -5.10 -49.63
N LEU A 639 -110.43 -4.79 -50.92
CA LEU A 639 -109.22 -4.22 -51.50
C LEU A 639 -108.91 -2.82 -50.92
N GLU A 640 -109.93 -1.98 -50.72
CA GLU A 640 -109.77 -0.65 -50.08
C GLU A 640 -109.25 -0.77 -48.65
N ARG A 641 -109.70 -1.75 -47.86
CA ARG A 641 -109.28 -1.92 -46.47
C ARG A 641 -107.79 -2.27 -46.33
N ILE A 642 -107.30 -3.15 -47.19
CA ILE A 642 -105.90 -3.63 -47.16
C ILE A 642 -104.97 -2.56 -47.73
N THR A 643 -105.34 -1.96 -48.86
CA THR A 643 -104.49 -0.98 -49.54
C THR A 643 -104.66 0.45 -49.02
N LYS A 644 -105.68 0.70 -48.20
CA LYS A 644 -106.14 2.05 -47.77
C LYS A 644 -106.32 3.03 -48.94
N THR A 645 -106.68 2.51 -50.11
CA THR A 645 -106.87 3.29 -51.34
C THR A 645 -108.35 3.35 -51.68
N ASP A 646 -108.86 4.47 -52.19
CA ASP A 646 -110.25 4.62 -52.64
C ASP A 646 -110.43 3.97 -54.02
N LEU A 647 -111.29 2.96 -54.08
CA LEU A 647 -111.63 2.15 -55.25
C LEU A 647 -113.12 2.23 -55.59
N SER A 648 -113.87 3.12 -54.94
CA SER A 648 -115.31 3.32 -55.13
C SER A 648 -115.73 3.55 -56.59
N TYR A 649 -114.83 4.09 -57.42
CA TYR A 649 -115.04 4.29 -58.86
C TYR A 649 -115.34 2.98 -59.62
N LEU A 650 -114.87 1.84 -59.13
CA LEU A 650 -115.12 0.52 -59.70
C LEU A 650 -116.59 0.08 -59.51
N ASN A 651 -117.22 0.51 -58.42
CA ASN A 651 -118.65 0.27 -58.18
C ASN A 651 -119.53 1.11 -59.11
N ASP A 652 -119.20 2.41 -59.28
CA ASP A 652 -119.92 3.30 -60.21
C ASP A 652 -119.79 2.81 -61.68
N LEU A 653 -118.65 2.21 -62.02
CA LEU A 653 -118.42 1.58 -63.32
C LEU A 653 -119.39 0.41 -63.55
N ALA A 654 -119.48 -0.53 -62.60
CA ALA A 654 -120.34 -1.70 -62.70
C ALA A 654 -121.82 -1.31 -62.87
N GLU A 655 -122.32 -0.39 -62.06
CA GLU A 655 -123.72 0.05 -62.13
C GLU A 655 -124.03 0.77 -63.45
N SER A 656 -123.13 1.65 -63.90
CA SER A 656 -123.30 2.38 -65.16
C SER A 656 -123.34 1.43 -66.36
N VAL A 657 -122.53 0.37 -66.36
CA VAL A 657 -122.54 -0.70 -67.36
C VAL A 657 -123.88 -1.45 -67.36
N ALA A 658 -124.41 -1.85 -66.20
CA ALA A 658 -125.70 -2.55 -66.12
C ALA A 658 -126.84 -1.74 -66.78
N LEU A 659 -126.86 -0.43 -66.52
CA LEU A 659 -127.88 0.49 -67.03
C LEU A 659 -127.72 0.79 -68.52
N TYR A 660 -126.49 0.84 -69.02
CA TYR A 660 -126.24 0.95 -70.46
C TYR A 660 -126.90 -0.21 -71.21
N TYR A 661 -126.69 -1.44 -70.74
CA TYR A 661 -127.28 -2.65 -71.35
C TYR A 661 -128.80 -2.75 -71.16
N PHE A 662 -129.35 -2.27 -70.03
CA PHE A 662 -130.80 -2.15 -69.84
C PHE A 662 -131.46 -1.28 -70.92
N ASN A 663 -130.90 -0.09 -71.16
CA ASN A 663 -131.46 0.85 -72.13
C ASN A 663 -131.35 0.32 -73.56
N GLU A 664 -130.26 -0.39 -73.89
CA GLU A 664 -130.12 -1.11 -75.16
C GLU A 664 -131.21 -2.18 -75.32
N TYR A 665 -131.51 -2.94 -74.27
CA TYR A 665 -132.59 -3.94 -74.29
C TYR A 665 -133.95 -3.29 -74.54
N MET A 666 -134.28 -2.24 -73.79
CA MET A 666 -135.57 -1.53 -73.92
C MET A 666 -135.73 -0.85 -75.28
N MET A 667 -134.65 -0.34 -75.88
CA MET A 667 -134.66 0.13 -77.26
C MET A 667 -135.04 -0.98 -78.24
N ARG A 668 -134.43 -2.17 -78.13
CA ARG A 668 -134.74 -3.32 -79.00
C ARG A 668 -136.20 -3.75 -78.86
N VAL A 669 -136.75 -3.74 -77.64
CA VAL A 669 -138.17 -4.03 -77.38
C VAL A 669 -139.08 -2.98 -78.02
N SER A 670 -138.76 -1.68 -77.87
CA SER A 670 -139.58 -0.60 -78.43
C SER A 670 -139.69 -0.63 -79.97
N LYS A 671 -138.60 -0.96 -80.68
CA LYS A 671 -138.58 -1.07 -82.15
C LYS A 671 -139.52 -2.16 -82.70
N LYS A 672 -139.86 -3.17 -81.90
CA LYS A 672 -140.67 -4.33 -82.33
C LYS A 672 -142.19 -4.14 -82.08
N GLN A 673 -142.67 -2.97 -81.63
CA GLN A 673 -144.11 -2.69 -81.47
C GLN A 673 -144.80 -2.36 -82.81
N GLY A 674 -145.98 -2.94 -83.07
CA GLY A 674 -146.69 -2.80 -84.36
C GLY A 674 -147.83 -1.77 -84.36
N VAL A 675 -148.39 -1.45 -85.53
CA VAL A 675 -149.42 -0.41 -85.75
C VAL A 675 -150.65 -0.57 -84.84
N LEU A 676 -151.06 -1.81 -84.57
CA LEU A 676 -152.15 -2.15 -83.65
C LEU A 676 -151.85 -1.75 -82.19
N ASP A 677 -150.59 -1.75 -81.77
CA ASP A 677 -150.17 -1.32 -80.43
C ASP A 677 -150.14 0.23 -80.33
N SER A 678 -150.02 0.94 -81.47
CA SER A 678 -150.04 2.40 -81.52
C SER A 678 -151.45 3.00 -81.36
N LEU A 679 -152.49 2.30 -81.85
CA LEU A 679 -153.89 2.72 -81.69
C LEU A 679 -154.39 2.56 -80.24
N LEU A 680 -153.78 1.66 -79.46
CA LEU A 680 -154.10 1.44 -78.04
C LEU A 680 -153.30 2.35 -77.08
N GLY A 681 -152.60 3.36 -77.59
CA GLY A 681 -151.89 4.36 -76.77
C GLY A 681 -150.67 3.82 -75.99
N LYS A 682 -150.12 2.65 -76.33
CA LYS A 682 -148.99 2.01 -75.63
C LYS A 682 -147.67 2.06 -76.41
N LYS A 683 -147.30 3.22 -76.95
CA LYS A 683 -146.01 3.39 -77.67
C LYS A 683 -144.89 3.76 -76.69
N LEU A 684 -143.87 2.92 -76.57
CA LEU A 684 -142.68 3.22 -75.76
C LEU A 684 -141.84 4.32 -76.44
N ASN A 685 -141.31 5.26 -75.65
CA ASN A 685 -140.46 6.34 -76.15
C ASN A 685 -139.04 5.81 -76.39
N GLN A 686 -138.79 5.34 -77.62
CA GLN A 686 -137.49 4.84 -78.04
C GLN A 686 -136.37 5.91 -77.93
N GLU A 687 -136.71 7.18 -78.12
CA GLU A 687 -135.74 8.27 -78.13
C GLU A 687 -135.19 8.55 -76.74
N MET A 688 -136.04 8.44 -75.70
CA MET A 688 -135.62 8.49 -74.30
C MET A 688 -134.60 7.40 -73.97
N PHE A 689 -134.85 6.14 -74.35
CA PHE A 689 -133.91 5.04 -74.07
C PHE A 689 -132.60 5.18 -74.86
N ARG A 690 -132.62 5.75 -76.07
CA ARG A 690 -131.41 6.05 -76.84
C ARG A 690 -130.56 7.12 -76.14
N SER A 691 -131.20 8.18 -75.65
CA SER A 691 -130.53 9.25 -74.90
C SER A 691 -129.93 8.71 -73.59
N GLU A 692 -130.71 7.98 -72.79
CA GLU A 692 -130.23 7.40 -71.53
C GLU A 692 -129.09 6.40 -71.74
N LYS A 693 -129.13 5.59 -72.80
CA LYS A 693 -128.01 4.73 -73.19
C LYS A 693 -126.74 5.54 -73.46
N ALA A 694 -126.82 6.60 -74.27
CA ALA A 694 -125.68 7.44 -74.58
C ALA A 694 -125.11 8.15 -73.34
N THR A 695 -125.96 8.62 -72.43
CA THR A 695 -125.53 9.22 -71.15
C THR A 695 -124.75 8.23 -70.29
N LYS A 696 -125.17 6.96 -70.24
CA LYS A 696 -124.43 5.92 -69.50
C LYS A 696 -123.13 5.54 -70.19
N GLU A 697 -123.11 5.50 -71.51
CA GLU A 697 -121.87 5.31 -72.28
C GLU A 697 -120.82 6.38 -71.95
N GLU A 698 -121.25 7.65 -71.94
CA GLU A 698 -120.38 8.79 -71.63
C GLU A 698 -119.84 8.72 -70.19
N ARG A 699 -120.68 8.33 -69.22
CA ARG A 699 -120.23 8.16 -67.83
C ARG A 699 -119.17 7.07 -67.69
N ILE A 700 -119.34 5.94 -68.38
CA ILE A 700 -118.35 4.86 -68.40
C ILE A 700 -117.04 5.34 -69.03
N ARG A 701 -117.09 6.08 -70.15
CA ARG A 701 -115.91 6.69 -70.79
C ARG A 701 -115.19 7.68 -69.87
N LYS A 702 -115.94 8.47 -69.09
CA LYS A 702 -115.39 9.40 -68.10
C LYS A 702 -114.65 8.67 -66.97
N ILE A 703 -115.23 7.61 -66.42
CA ILE A 703 -114.57 6.80 -65.38
C ILE A 703 -113.27 6.21 -65.93
N ALA A 704 -113.28 5.64 -67.14
CA ALA A 704 -112.07 5.09 -67.75
C ALA A 704 -110.96 6.13 -67.98
N THR A 705 -111.32 7.37 -68.28
CA THR A 705 -110.35 8.46 -68.49
C THR A 705 -109.70 8.93 -67.18
N LEU A 706 -110.44 8.91 -66.07
CA LEU A 706 -109.93 9.32 -64.76
C LEU A 706 -108.99 8.29 -64.12
N HIS A 707 -109.04 7.03 -64.58
CA HIS A 707 -108.20 5.95 -64.09
C HIS A 707 -107.36 5.34 -65.24
N PRO A 708 -106.46 6.14 -65.83
CA PRO A 708 -105.67 5.73 -66.99
C PRO A 708 -104.80 4.53 -66.64
N GLY A 709 -104.79 3.53 -67.53
CA GLY A 709 -104.07 2.28 -67.30
C GLY A 709 -104.75 1.31 -66.33
N LYS A 710 -105.93 1.65 -65.77
CA LYS A 710 -106.73 0.74 -64.93
C LYS A 710 -108.01 0.25 -65.63
N ILE A 711 -108.68 1.07 -66.45
CA ILE A 711 -109.90 0.69 -67.19
C ILE A 711 -109.74 1.01 -68.69
N SER A 712 -110.30 0.18 -69.57
CA SER A 712 -110.27 0.35 -71.03
C SER A 712 -111.62 0.03 -71.69
N ILE A 713 -111.93 0.71 -72.80
CA ILE A 713 -113.19 0.54 -73.56
C ILE A 713 -112.84 0.21 -75.03
N ARG A 714 -113.54 -0.76 -75.63
CA ARG A 714 -113.30 -1.27 -77.01
C ARG A 714 -114.59 -1.28 -77.85
N ASP A 715 -114.48 -1.23 -79.18
CA ASP A 715 -115.61 -1.33 -80.11
C ASP A 715 -115.84 -2.76 -80.65
N PRO A 716 -117.10 -3.22 -80.84
CA PRO A 716 -118.35 -2.55 -80.45
C PRO A 716 -118.50 -2.49 -78.92
N PHE A 717 -118.83 -1.31 -78.39
CA PHE A 717 -118.79 -0.90 -76.96
C PHE A 717 -118.70 -2.04 -75.91
N ASP A 718 -117.49 -2.26 -75.39
CA ASP A 718 -117.12 -3.27 -74.40
C ASP A 718 -116.12 -2.71 -73.37
N VAL A 719 -116.22 -3.08 -72.10
CA VAL A 719 -115.48 -2.46 -70.98
C VAL A 719 -114.61 -3.50 -70.26
N PHE A 720 -113.34 -3.21 -69.98
CA PHE A 720 -112.40 -4.11 -69.29
C PHE A 720 -111.52 -3.37 -68.27
N ILE A 721 -111.20 -4.04 -67.16
CA ILE A 721 -110.26 -3.56 -66.12
C ILE A 721 -108.90 -4.27 -66.32
N GLN A 722 -107.78 -3.56 -66.12
CA GLN A 722 -106.40 -4.05 -66.37
C GLN A 722 -105.83 -4.88 -65.20
N ASP A 723 -104.92 -5.81 -65.50
CA ASP A 723 -104.25 -6.67 -64.51
C ASP A 723 -103.16 -5.91 -63.71
N LYS A 724 -102.96 -6.27 -62.44
CA LYS A 724 -102.01 -5.66 -61.48
C LYS A 724 -102.09 -4.14 -61.36
N PHE A 725 -103.30 -3.59 -61.33
CA PHE A 725 -103.60 -2.18 -61.12
C PHE A 725 -103.26 -1.63 -59.71
N LEU A 726 -102.86 -2.46 -58.72
CA LEU A 726 -102.46 -2.06 -57.36
C LEU A 726 -101.03 -2.46 -56.94
N THR A 727 -100.57 -3.68 -57.18
CA THR A 727 -99.31 -4.21 -56.61
C THR A 727 -98.04 -3.41 -56.96
N ARG A 728 -97.94 -2.89 -58.19
CA ARG A 728 -96.75 -2.15 -58.66
C ARG A 728 -96.48 -0.84 -57.91
N GLU A 729 -97.54 -0.22 -57.39
CA GLU A 729 -97.45 1.07 -56.69
C GLU A 729 -96.83 0.90 -55.28
N PHE A 730 -96.97 -0.29 -54.69
CA PHE A 730 -96.55 -0.58 -53.32
C PHE A 730 -95.03 -0.83 -53.19
N ASP A 731 -94.44 -1.62 -54.09
CA ASP A 731 -92.99 -1.93 -54.07
C ASP A 731 -92.11 -0.70 -54.28
N SER A 732 -92.55 0.22 -55.16
CA SER A 732 -91.85 1.49 -55.39
C SER A 732 -91.79 2.35 -54.13
N LYS A 733 -92.79 2.23 -53.23
CA LYS A 733 -92.89 3.03 -52.01
C LYS A 733 -91.91 2.57 -50.94
N LEU A 734 -91.70 1.25 -50.79
CA LEU A 734 -90.71 0.68 -49.86
C LEU A 734 -89.27 1.05 -50.22
N GLY A 735 -88.91 0.99 -51.51
CA GLY A 735 -87.59 1.41 -51.98
C GLY A 735 -87.28 2.88 -51.67
N SER A 736 -88.29 3.75 -51.76
CA SER A 736 -88.15 5.18 -51.44
C SER A 736 -87.90 5.44 -49.96
N ILE A 737 -88.50 4.67 -49.04
CA ILE A 737 -88.33 4.89 -47.59
C ILE A 737 -86.93 4.47 -47.13
N ARG A 738 -86.43 3.32 -47.62
CA ARG A 738 -85.05 2.88 -47.34
C ARG A 738 -84.02 3.91 -47.81
N GLU A 739 -84.23 4.43 -49.02
CA GLU A 739 -83.34 5.43 -49.59
C GLU A 739 -83.39 6.75 -48.81
N ALA A 740 -84.58 7.17 -48.37
CA ALA A 740 -84.75 8.33 -47.50
C ALA A 740 -84.09 8.16 -46.12
N ALA A 741 -83.97 6.92 -45.61
CA ALA A 741 -83.28 6.63 -44.36
C ALA A 741 -81.74 6.68 -44.51
N VAL A 742 -81.20 6.21 -45.63
CA VAL A 742 -79.74 6.14 -45.85
C VAL A 742 -79.17 7.46 -46.42
N SER A 743 -79.94 8.20 -47.21
CA SER A 743 -79.48 9.42 -47.88
C SER A 743 -78.91 10.51 -46.93
N PRO A 744 -79.47 10.78 -45.74
CA PRO A 744 -78.87 11.72 -44.78
C PRO A 744 -77.46 11.30 -44.35
N LEU A 745 -77.25 10.00 -44.09
CA LEU A 745 -75.92 9.48 -43.71
C LEU A 745 -74.94 9.55 -44.85
N VAL A 746 -75.39 9.27 -46.08
CA VAL A 746 -74.55 9.36 -47.27
C VAL A 746 -74.06 10.78 -47.49
N SER A 747 -74.93 11.77 -47.30
CA SER A 747 -74.57 13.19 -47.42
C SER A 747 -73.66 13.64 -46.28
N GLU A 748 -74.03 13.35 -45.04
CA GLU A 748 -73.33 13.84 -43.85
C GLU A 748 -71.91 13.25 -43.74
N PHE A 749 -71.76 11.96 -44.02
CA PHE A 749 -70.46 11.26 -43.95
C PHE A 749 -69.77 11.12 -45.31
N ASN A 750 -70.34 11.69 -46.38
CA ASN A 750 -69.86 11.61 -47.76
C ASN A 750 -69.48 10.17 -48.16
N LEU A 751 -70.44 9.25 -48.03
CA LEU A 751 -70.22 7.82 -48.28
C LEU A 751 -70.12 7.55 -49.79
N ALA A 752 -69.07 6.83 -50.18
CA ALA A 752 -68.90 6.33 -51.54
C ALA A 752 -69.97 5.28 -51.90
N SER A 753 -70.09 4.95 -53.18
CA SER A 753 -71.16 4.05 -53.66
C SER A 753 -71.13 2.68 -52.99
N ASP A 754 -69.93 2.11 -52.80
CA ASP A 754 -69.72 0.81 -52.17
C ASP A 754 -69.95 0.85 -50.66
N GLU A 755 -69.58 1.94 -49.98
CA GLU A 755 -69.87 2.17 -48.55
C GLU A 755 -71.37 2.36 -48.31
N ARG A 756 -72.05 3.09 -49.19
CA ARG A 756 -73.51 3.21 -49.20
C ARG A 756 -74.17 1.84 -49.36
N ASP A 757 -73.68 1.01 -50.26
CA ASP A 757 -74.22 -0.33 -50.48
C ASP A 757 -74.08 -1.22 -49.23
N LYS A 758 -72.96 -1.12 -48.49
CA LYS A 758 -72.78 -1.79 -47.19
C LYS A 758 -73.83 -1.33 -46.16
N ILE A 759 -74.08 -0.03 -46.06
CA ILE A 759 -75.11 0.53 -45.17
C ILE A 759 -76.53 0.14 -45.61
N ILE A 760 -76.81 0.02 -46.92
CA ILE A 760 -78.09 -0.46 -47.41
C ILE A 760 -78.28 -1.95 -47.10
N HIS A 761 -77.20 -2.75 -47.14
CA HIS A 761 -77.28 -4.19 -46.96
C HIS A 761 -77.69 -4.60 -45.53
N VAL A 762 -77.44 -3.74 -44.54
CA VAL A 762 -77.82 -3.97 -43.14
C VAL A 762 -79.31 -3.71 -42.83
N PHE A 763 -80.11 -3.22 -43.80
CA PHE A 763 -81.58 -3.04 -43.70
C PHE A 763 -82.37 -4.37 -43.88
N SER A 764 -81.89 -5.44 -43.27
CA SER A 764 -82.46 -6.80 -43.37
C SER A 764 -83.03 -7.34 -42.05
N GLY A 765 -82.97 -6.55 -40.96
CA GLY A 765 -83.46 -6.93 -39.63
C GLY A 765 -84.98 -6.75 -39.42
N ASN A 766 -85.51 -7.40 -38.38
CA ASN A 766 -86.93 -7.41 -38.05
C ASN A 766 -87.31 -6.44 -36.90
N ASN A 767 -86.34 -5.65 -36.40
CA ASN A 767 -86.52 -4.73 -35.26
C ASN A 767 -85.67 -3.46 -35.46
N ILE A 768 -86.25 -2.30 -35.14
CA ILE A 768 -85.64 -0.96 -35.21
C ILE A 768 -84.23 -0.94 -34.56
N GLY A 769 -84.10 -1.47 -33.33
CA GLY A 769 -82.84 -1.43 -32.58
C GLY A 769 -81.72 -2.25 -33.22
N GLN A 770 -82.05 -3.36 -33.89
CA GLN A 770 -81.06 -4.19 -34.59
C GLN A 770 -80.54 -3.48 -35.85
N ILE A 771 -81.43 -2.86 -36.62
CA ILE A 771 -81.05 -2.11 -37.83
C ILE A 771 -80.20 -0.89 -37.45
N ILE A 772 -80.61 -0.10 -36.45
CA ILE A 772 -79.84 1.07 -36.02
C ILE A 772 -78.46 0.68 -35.47
N SER A 773 -78.35 -0.39 -34.66
CA SER A 773 -77.05 -0.86 -34.18
C SER A 773 -76.16 -1.32 -35.33
N ALA A 774 -76.70 -2.09 -36.27
CA ALA A 774 -75.93 -2.56 -37.43
C ALA A 774 -75.45 -1.41 -38.32
N ILE A 775 -76.29 -0.39 -38.56
CA ILE A 775 -75.89 0.82 -39.28
C ILE A 775 -74.78 1.56 -38.53
N ARG A 776 -74.92 1.74 -37.21
CA ARG A 776 -73.90 2.41 -36.39
C ARG A 776 -72.57 1.67 -36.45
N ASP A 777 -72.59 0.36 -36.27
CA ASP A 777 -71.39 -0.46 -36.19
C ASP A 777 -70.68 -0.51 -37.56
N GLU A 778 -71.43 -0.65 -38.65
CA GLU A 778 -70.89 -0.61 -40.02
C GLU A 778 -70.35 0.78 -40.39
N LEU A 779 -71.07 1.85 -40.06
CA LEU A 779 -70.62 3.24 -40.28
C LEU A 779 -69.36 3.53 -39.46
N THR A 780 -69.29 3.05 -38.22
CA THR A 780 -68.11 3.17 -37.37
C THR A 780 -66.91 2.42 -37.96
N ALA A 781 -67.13 1.23 -38.52
CA ALA A 781 -66.08 0.45 -39.19
C ALA A 781 -65.55 1.18 -40.42
N ILE A 782 -66.44 1.69 -41.29
CA ILE A 782 -66.09 2.46 -42.48
C ILE A 782 -65.23 3.69 -42.12
N LEU A 783 -65.66 4.48 -41.13
CA LEU A 783 -64.94 5.69 -40.75
C LEU A 783 -63.60 5.37 -40.07
N ASN A 784 -63.53 4.33 -39.24
CA ASN A 784 -62.27 3.89 -38.64
C ASN A 784 -61.25 3.41 -39.69
N GLU A 785 -61.72 2.71 -40.73
CA GLU A 785 -60.89 2.28 -41.86
C GLU A 785 -60.42 3.49 -42.68
N ARG A 786 -61.34 4.38 -43.06
CA ARG A 786 -61.06 5.59 -43.85
C ARG A 786 -60.06 6.53 -43.19
N TYR A 787 -60.22 6.80 -41.89
CA TYR A 787 -59.33 7.71 -41.16
C TYR A 787 -58.11 6.99 -40.56
N GLY A 788 -58.07 5.65 -40.61
CA GLY A 788 -56.96 4.82 -40.18
C GLY A 788 -56.67 4.87 -38.68
N PHE A 789 -57.66 5.19 -37.84
CA PHE A 789 -57.46 5.40 -36.40
C PHE A 789 -56.83 4.19 -35.69
N VAL A 790 -57.26 2.97 -36.04
CA VAL A 790 -56.73 1.71 -35.46
C VAL A 790 -55.23 1.56 -35.75
N ALA A 791 -54.82 1.83 -36.99
CA ALA A 791 -53.41 1.74 -37.39
C ALA A 791 -52.56 2.84 -36.74
N LYS A 792 -53.06 4.09 -36.69
CA LYS A 792 -52.37 5.23 -36.07
C LYS A 792 -52.14 5.02 -34.56
N ILE A 793 -53.17 4.59 -33.83
CA ILE A 793 -53.08 4.30 -32.39
C ILE A 793 -52.12 3.14 -32.10
N SER A 794 -52.21 2.06 -32.88
CA SER A 794 -51.30 0.90 -32.73
C SER A 794 -49.84 1.29 -33.01
N ASN A 795 -49.59 2.06 -34.08
CA ASN A 795 -48.24 2.51 -34.42
C ASN A 795 -47.65 3.45 -33.34
N ALA A 796 -48.43 4.42 -32.86
CA ALA A 796 -47.99 5.32 -31.79
C ALA A 796 -47.64 4.57 -30.50
N ASN A 797 -48.44 3.56 -30.11
CA ASN A 797 -48.14 2.71 -28.95
C ASN A 797 -46.86 1.88 -29.14
N ASN A 798 -46.68 1.25 -30.31
CA ASN A 798 -45.46 0.48 -30.60
C ASN A 798 -44.21 1.36 -30.59
N GLU A 799 -44.29 2.58 -31.12
CA GLU A 799 -43.21 3.57 -31.07
C GLU A 799 -42.89 3.98 -29.62
N ILE A 800 -43.90 4.25 -28.79
CA ILE A 800 -43.73 4.55 -27.36
C ILE A 800 -43.05 3.40 -26.63
N ASP A 801 -43.50 2.16 -26.84
CA ASP A 801 -42.91 0.97 -26.21
C ASP A 801 -41.45 0.76 -26.62
N SER A 802 -41.14 0.99 -27.90
CA SER A 802 -39.77 0.94 -28.42
C SER A 802 -38.88 1.99 -27.78
N LEU A 803 -39.36 3.24 -27.67
CA LEU A 803 -38.63 4.34 -27.02
C LEU A 803 -38.43 4.07 -25.52
N ILE A 804 -39.42 3.54 -24.80
CA ILE A 804 -39.30 3.16 -23.39
C ILE A 804 -38.26 2.04 -23.20
N ARG A 805 -38.24 1.04 -24.08
CA ARG A 805 -37.21 -0.01 -24.04
C ARG A 805 -35.81 0.56 -24.26
N SER A 806 -35.64 1.42 -25.28
CA SER A 806 -34.37 2.10 -25.54
C SER A 806 -33.92 2.95 -24.35
N GLN A 807 -34.84 3.69 -23.72
CA GLN A 807 -34.57 4.47 -22.53
C GLN A 807 -34.11 3.59 -21.35
N LYS A 808 -34.74 2.42 -21.16
CA LYS A 808 -34.37 1.46 -20.12
C LYS A 808 -32.95 0.94 -20.32
N THR A 809 -32.57 0.59 -21.55
CA THR A 809 -31.21 0.16 -21.88
C THR A 809 -30.18 1.26 -21.59
N MET A 810 -30.43 2.50 -22.02
CA MET A 810 -29.54 3.63 -21.72
C MET A 810 -29.39 3.88 -20.21
N LYS A 811 -30.47 3.73 -19.42
CA LYS A 811 -30.41 3.87 -17.96
C LYS A 811 -29.55 2.77 -17.32
N GLN A 812 -29.67 1.54 -17.79
CA GLN A 812 -28.85 0.42 -17.32
C GLN A 812 -27.36 0.63 -17.65
N GLU A 813 -27.03 1.13 -18.85
CA GLU A 813 -25.65 1.47 -19.23
C GLU A 813 -25.10 2.58 -18.30
N VAL A 814 -25.88 3.64 -18.03
CA VAL A 814 -25.48 4.70 -17.08
C VAL A 814 -25.18 4.13 -15.69
N GLU A 815 -26.08 3.33 -15.14
CA GLU A 815 -25.87 2.72 -13.82
C GLU A 815 -24.60 1.84 -13.79
N PHE A 816 -24.35 1.07 -14.86
CA PHE A 816 -23.15 0.25 -14.98
C PHE A 816 -21.87 1.09 -14.97
N LEU A 817 -21.82 2.19 -15.73
CA LEU A 817 -20.69 3.11 -15.74
C LEU A 817 -20.47 3.76 -14.36
N GLU A 818 -21.53 4.17 -13.67
CA GLU A 818 -21.46 4.69 -12.29
C GLU A 818 -20.91 3.64 -11.31
N LYS A 819 -21.20 2.34 -11.50
CA LYS A 819 -20.60 1.28 -10.68
C LYS A 819 -19.10 1.09 -10.94
N ILE A 820 -18.66 1.27 -12.17
CA ILE A 820 -17.22 1.24 -12.49
C ILE A 820 -16.50 2.41 -11.85
N ASP A 821 -17.05 3.63 -11.92
CA ASP A 821 -16.45 4.79 -11.27
C ASP A 821 -16.35 4.61 -9.75
N SER A 822 -17.41 4.06 -9.12
CA SER A 822 -17.38 3.69 -7.70
C SER A 822 -16.30 2.65 -7.38
N LEU A 823 -16.05 1.68 -8.28
CA LEU A 823 -14.99 0.68 -8.11
C LEU A 823 -13.59 1.31 -8.25
N ILE A 824 -13.42 2.27 -9.16
CA ILE A 824 -12.18 3.03 -9.31
C ILE A 824 -11.83 3.73 -8.00
N VAL A 825 -12.82 4.38 -7.37
CA VAL A 825 -12.65 5.08 -6.09
C VAL A 825 -12.40 4.11 -4.94
N SER A 826 -13.20 3.04 -4.81
CA SER A 826 -13.11 2.13 -3.65
C SER A 826 -11.76 1.40 -3.57
N THR A 827 -11.13 1.13 -4.72
CA THR A 827 -9.84 0.41 -4.76
C THR A 827 -8.62 1.35 -4.80
N PHE A 828 -8.80 2.67 -4.81
CA PHE A 828 -7.71 3.65 -4.97
C PHE A 828 -6.60 3.50 -3.91
N GLU A 829 -6.96 3.45 -2.62
CA GLU A 829 -5.96 3.35 -1.54
C GLU A 829 -5.15 2.05 -1.60
N PHE A 830 -5.76 0.95 -2.02
CA PHE A 830 -5.05 -0.32 -2.17
C PHE A 830 -4.10 -0.29 -3.37
N ARG A 831 -4.52 0.27 -4.51
CA ARG A 831 -3.66 0.43 -5.70
C ARG A 831 -2.47 1.36 -5.40
N LYS A 832 -2.71 2.46 -4.67
CA LYS A 832 -1.66 3.39 -4.23
C LYS A 832 -0.59 2.72 -3.36
N LYS A 833 -1.02 1.94 -2.37
CA LYS A 833 -0.09 1.18 -1.51
C LYS A 833 0.63 0.10 -2.30
N PHE A 834 -0.06 -0.59 -3.20
CA PHE A 834 0.53 -1.60 -4.09
C PHE A 834 1.66 -1.02 -4.96
N ASN A 835 1.47 0.13 -5.62
CA ASN A 835 2.53 0.74 -6.43
C ASN A 835 3.66 1.33 -5.58
N SER A 836 3.35 1.91 -4.43
CA SER A 836 4.37 2.38 -3.48
C SER A 836 5.26 1.23 -3.00
N GLY A 837 4.65 0.08 -2.67
CA GLY A 837 5.37 -1.14 -2.31
C GLY A 837 6.23 -1.69 -3.45
N ILE A 838 5.76 -1.63 -4.70
CA ILE A 838 6.60 -2.01 -5.87
C ILE A 838 7.87 -1.16 -5.95
N LEU A 839 7.75 0.15 -5.74
CA LEU A 839 8.92 1.05 -5.77
C LEU A 839 9.89 0.76 -4.62
N ALA A 840 9.38 0.49 -3.42
CA ALA A 840 10.19 0.11 -2.27
C ALA A 840 10.94 -1.20 -2.53
N TYR A 841 10.21 -2.26 -2.89
CA TYR A 841 10.76 -3.56 -3.27
C TYR A 841 11.86 -3.46 -4.35
N GLU A 842 11.63 -2.71 -5.42
CA GLU A 842 12.65 -2.53 -6.47
C GLU A 842 13.86 -1.72 -5.98
N SER A 843 13.65 -0.75 -5.08
CA SER A 843 14.73 0.03 -4.47
C SER A 843 15.59 -0.85 -3.56
N ASP A 844 14.98 -1.69 -2.74
CA ASP A 844 15.67 -2.56 -1.80
C ASP A 844 16.54 -3.59 -2.53
N LEU A 845 16.01 -4.23 -3.57
CA LEU A 845 16.79 -5.14 -4.41
C LEU A 845 17.96 -4.43 -5.12
N ARG A 846 17.78 -3.20 -5.61
CA ARG A 846 18.89 -2.42 -6.20
C ARG A 846 19.93 -2.04 -5.16
N ALA A 847 19.53 -1.66 -3.96
CA ALA A 847 20.44 -1.31 -2.88
C ALA A 847 21.31 -2.50 -2.47
N ILE A 848 20.74 -3.71 -2.44
CA ILE A 848 21.47 -4.96 -2.23
C ILE A 848 22.52 -5.16 -3.34
N ASP A 849 22.14 -5.04 -4.61
CA ASP A 849 23.06 -5.18 -5.75
C ASP A 849 24.20 -4.17 -5.74
N GLU A 850 23.90 -2.90 -5.41
CA GLU A 850 24.90 -1.82 -5.35
C GLU A 850 25.88 -1.97 -4.19
N ARG A 851 25.42 -2.43 -3.03
CA ARG A 851 26.29 -2.70 -1.88
C ARG A 851 27.24 -3.84 -2.19
N ARG A 852 26.75 -4.89 -2.82
CA ARG A 852 27.58 -6.04 -3.21
C ARG A 852 28.65 -5.70 -4.25
N LYS A 853 28.33 -4.84 -5.23
CA LYS A 853 29.28 -4.42 -6.28
C LYS A 853 30.43 -3.53 -5.78
N ARG A 854 30.30 -2.93 -4.60
CA ARG A 854 31.28 -1.96 -4.10
C ARG A 854 32.61 -2.56 -3.65
N GLY A 855 32.70 -3.88 -3.49
CA GLY A 855 33.96 -4.61 -3.26
C GLY A 855 34.81 -3.96 -2.18
N ASP A 856 34.57 -4.29 -0.91
CA ASP A 856 35.26 -3.62 0.18
C ASP A 856 36.77 -3.96 0.13
N THR A 857 37.60 -2.96 -0.11
CA THR A 857 39.06 -3.09 0.03
C THR A 857 39.41 -3.05 1.51
N THR A 858 40.32 -3.91 1.98
CA THR A 858 40.85 -3.81 3.34
C THR A 858 41.48 -2.42 3.57
N ILE A 859 40.97 -1.67 4.55
CA ILE A 859 41.44 -0.33 4.88
C ILE A 859 42.37 -0.43 6.07
N GLU A 860 43.63 -0.04 5.88
CA GLU A 860 44.66 -0.10 6.90
C GLU A 860 44.91 1.26 7.52
N GLY A 861 44.65 1.36 8.82
CA GLY A 861 45.02 2.49 9.67
C GLY A 861 46.27 2.22 10.50
N MET A 862 46.64 3.18 11.35
CA MET A 862 47.84 3.10 12.19
C MET A 862 47.65 2.13 13.36
N TYR A 863 46.48 2.17 14.00
CA TYR A 863 46.11 1.32 15.14
C TYR A 863 44.86 0.48 14.89
N ARG A 864 44.22 0.62 13.71
CA ARG A 864 43.07 -0.19 13.32
C ARG A 864 43.16 -0.65 11.87
N THR A 865 42.67 -1.84 11.56
CA THR A 865 42.48 -2.35 10.19
C THR A 865 41.03 -2.79 10.04
N TRP A 866 40.36 -2.29 9.00
CA TRP A 866 39.04 -2.76 8.60
C TRP A 866 39.19 -3.80 7.49
N PHE A 867 38.81 -5.04 7.78
CA PHE A 867 38.85 -6.11 6.79
C PHE A 867 37.82 -5.85 5.69
N GLY A 868 38.21 -5.97 4.42
CA GLY A 868 37.31 -5.72 3.28
C GLY A 868 36.93 -6.97 2.48
N GLU A 869 37.76 -8.02 2.51
CA GLU A 869 37.59 -9.21 1.65
C GLU A 869 36.56 -10.21 2.21
N ILE A 870 35.39 -9.70 2.56
CA ILE A 870 34.30 -10.47 3.17
C ILE A 870 33.78 -11.52 2.19
N ASN A 871 33.70 -12.77 2.64
CA ASN A 871 32.97 -13.83 1.94
C ASN A 871 31.48 -13.79 2.31
N PRO A 872 30.57 -13.40 1.40
CA PRO A 872 29.15 -13.32 1.73
C PRO A 872 28.53 -14.69 2.05
N ASN A 873 29.18 -15.82 1.74
CA ASN A 873 28.68 -17.15 2.05
C ASN A 873 28.54 -17.40 3.56
N VAL A 874 29.24 -16.63 4.40
CA VAL A 874 29.14 -16.75 5.86
C VAL A 874 27.90 -16.04 6.43
N LEU A 875 27.11 -15.36 5.60
CA LEU A 875 25.91 -14.60 6.00
C LEU A 875 24.89 -15.47 6.76
N SER A 876 24.77 -16.74 6.36
CA SER A 876 23.90 -17.73 7.02
C SER A 876 24.29 -18.04 8.47
N LEU A 877 25.56 -17.84 8.84
CA LEU A 877 26.07 -18.09 10.20
C LEU A 877 25.79 -16.93 11.17
N LEU A 878 25.36 -15.77 10.64
CA LEU A 878 25.21 -14.53 11.39
C LEU A 878 23.81 -14.39 11.99
N ASN A 879 23.77 -14.28 13.32
CA ASN A 879 22.62 -13.88 14.12
C ASN A 879 22.98 -12.61 14.92
N ASP A 880 21.99 -11.97 15.53
CA ASP A 880 22.18 -10.72 16.27
C ASP A 880 23.17 -10.87 17.44
N ASP A 881 23.19 -12.04 18.09
CA ASP A 881 24.09 -12.38 19.20
C ASP A 881 25.37 -13.10 18.76
N SER A 882 25.60 -13.27 17.45
CA SER A 882 26.79 -13.96 16.95
C SER A 882 28.07 -13.13 17.14
N ASP A 883 29.18 -13.83 17.35
CA ASP A 883 30.53 -13.28 17.34
C ASP A 883 31.41 -14.06 16.32
N LEU A 884 32.67 -13.67 16.20
CA LEU A 884 33.63 -14.26 15.27
C LEU A 884 33.80 -15.78 15.46
N SER A 885 33.41 -16.36 16.62
CA SER A 885 33.48 -17.80 16.86
C SER A 885 32.50 -18.61 16.02
N VAL A 886 31.41 -18.00 15.51
CA VAL A 886 30.46 -18.73 14.63
C VAL A 886 31.11 -19.18 13.33
N LEU A 887 32.16 -18.48 12.89
CA LEU A 887 32.93 -18.83 11.71
C LEU A 887 33.81 -20.08 11.90
N ASP A 888 34.08 -20.49 13.15
CA ASP A 888 34.93 -21.66 13.44
C ASP A 888 34.27 -22.99 13.06
N TYR A 889 32.94 -23.00 12.98
CA TYR A 889 32.13 -24.21 12.81
C TYR A 889 31.81 -24.53 11.34
N ASP A 890 32.17 -23.64 10.41
CA ASP A 890 31.86 -23.75 8.99
C ASP A 890 33.12 -23.66 8.12
N PRO A 891 33.25 -24.45 7.03
CA PRO A 891 34.44 -24.41 6.15
C PRO A 891 34.70 -23.04 5.50
N GLU A 892 33.66 -22.34 5.04
CA GLU A 892 33.79 -21.00 4.45
C GLU A 892 34.13 -19.98 5.53
N GLY A 893 33.53 -20.12 6.71
CA GLY A 893 33.89 -19.36 7.91
C GLY A 893 35.37 -19.53 8.29
N ARG A 894 35.90 -20.75 8.31
CA ARG A 894 37.32 -21.00 8.61
C ARG A 894 38.26 -20.36 7.58
N SER A 895 37.87 -20.37 6.31
CA SER A 895 38.61 -19.68 5.24
C SER A 895 38.70 -18.17 5.49
N GLU A 896 37.61 -17.54 5.97
CA GLU A 896 37.63 -16.13 6.40
C GLU A 896 38.57 -15.89 7.58
N ILE A 897 38.55 -16.76 8.59
CA ILE A 897 39.46 -16.69 9.73
C ILE A 897 40.92 -16.84 9.29
N GLU A 898 41.23 -17.68 8.30
CA GLU A 898 42.58 -17.82 7.74
C GLU A 898 43.06 -16.55 7.03
N LYS A 899 42.17 -15.83 6.34
CA LYS A 899 42.49 -14.50 5.79
C LYS A 899 42.78 -13.49 6.89
N LEU A 900 41.98 -13.46 7.95
CA LEU A 900 42.23 -12.61 9.12
C LEU A 900 43.56 -12.99 9.82
N TYR A 901 43.88 -14.29 9.91
CA TYR A 901 45.17 -14.76 10.41
C TYR A 901 46.34 -14.25 9.55
N ASN A 902 46.19 -14.20 8.22
CA ASN A 902 47.21 -13.60 7.37
C ASN A 902 47.45 -12.14 7.76
N ILE A 903 46.41 -11.35 8.04
CA ILE A 903 46.55 -9.98 8.56
C ILE A 903 47.30 -9.96 9.88
N VAL A 904 46.91 -10.81 10.82
CA VAL A 904 47.61 -10.96 12.11
C VAL A 904 49.10 -11.23 11.91
N SER A 905 49.45 -12.14 10.99
CA SER A 905 50.82 -12.61 10.74
C SER A 905 51.79 -11.55 10.20
N TRP A 906 51.29 -10.42 9.71
CA TRP A 906 52.14 -9.31 9.27
C TRP A 906 51.92 -8.05 10.10
N LYS A 907 50.71 -7.75 10.59
CA LYS A 907 50.45 -6.58 11.44
C LYS A 907 51.19 -6.61 12.77
N TYR A 908 51.41 -7.79 13.37
CA TYR A 908 52.19 -7.85 14.61
C TYR A 908 53.63 -7.31 14.45
N LYS A 909 54.19 -7.38 13.24
CA LYS A 909 55.55 -6.89 12.95
C LYS A 909 55.61 -5.36 13.00
N GLU A 910 54.53 -4.70 12.58
CA GLU A 910 54.41 -3.23 12.68
C GLU A 910 54.31 -2.74 14.13
N LEU A 911 53.83 -3.58 15.06
CA LEU A 911 53.77 -3.22 16.48
C LEU A 911 55.16 -3.08 17.12
N ILE A 912 56.19 -3.64 16.51
CA ILE A 912 57.59 -3.64 17.00
C ILE A 912 58.35 -2.39 16.49
N ASP A 913 57.69 -1.54 15.72
CA ASP A 913 58.29 -0.29 15.24
C ASP A 913 58.68 0.62 16.42
N ALA A 914 59.95 1.05 16.45
CA ALA A 914 60.51 1.85 17.53
C ALA A 914 59.76 3.19 17.69
N HIS A 915 59.36 3.80 16.57
CA HIS A 915 58.59 5.03 16.57
C HIS A 915 57.19 4.82 17.17
N LYS A 916 56.45 3.77 16.76
CA LYS A 916 55.15 3.41 17.36
C LYS A 916 55.23 3.12 18.86
N LEU A 917 56.30 2.46 19.31
CA LEU A 917 56.56 2.20 20.74
C LEU A 917 57.00 3.44 21.51
N GLY A 918 57.46 4.50 20.83
CA GLY A 918 57.99 5.70 21.46
C GLY A 918 59.38 5.51 22.07
N ILE A 919 60.21 4.64 21.48
CA ILE A 919 61.58 4.35 21.92
C ILE A 919 62.60 4.76 20.87
N ASN A 920 63.84 5.05 21.29
CA ASN A 920 64.91 5.39 20.36
C ASN A 920 65.43 4.16 19.63
N ASN A 921 65.81 3.14 20.39
CA ASN A 921 66.43 1.95 19.86
C ASN A 921 65.91 0.70 20.56
N ILE A 922 65.78 -0.35 19.77
CA ILE A 922 65.39 -1.68 20.23
C ILE A 922 66.58 -2.41 20.87
N SER A 923 67.79 -2.12 20.41
CA SER A 923 69.03 -2.62 20.99
C SER A 923 70.16 -1.61 20.80
N ILE A 924 71.05 -1.55 21.79
CA ILE A 924 72.05 -0.51 21.96
C ILE A 924 73.40 -1.17 22.25
N GLY A 925 74.42 -0.86 21.45
CA GLY A 925 75.80 -1.31 21.70
C GLY A 925 76.52 -0.41 22.70
N TYR A 926 77.33 -0.99 23.59
CA TYR A 926 78.15 -0.28 24.58
C TYR A 926 79.49 -1.00 24.80
N GLY A 927 80.32 -0.46 25.70
CA GLY A 927 81.64 -1.01 26.02
C GLY A 927 82.73 -0.70 24.99
N THR A 928 83.93 -1.25 25.20
CA THR A 928 85.12 -0.93 24.39
C THR A 928 84.96 -1.45 22.95
N GLY A 929 84.62 -0.56 22.02
CA GLY A 929 84.39 -0.91 20.61
C GLY A 929 82.96 -1.36 20.28
N GLY A 930 82.00 -1.22 21.21
CA GLY A 930 80.59 -1.59 20.98
C GLY A 930 80.33 -3.10 20.94
N THR A 931 81.21 -3.90 21.55
CA THR A 931 81.13 -5.36 21.56
C THR A 931 80.05 -5.90 22.51
N GLU A 932 79.69 -5.12 23.52
CA GLU A 932 78.61 -5.44 24.44
C GLU A 932 77.31 -4.82 23.92
N ARG A 933 76.18 -5.46 24.22
CA ARG A 933 74.91 -5.06 23.62
C ARG A 933 73.75 -5.27 24.58
N TRP A 934 73.05 -4.18 24.84
CA TRP A 934 71.83 -4.16 25.60
C TRP A 934 70.65 -4.34 24.65
N SER A 935 69.65 -5.10 25.08
CA SER A 935 68.37 -5.28 24.41
C SER A 935 67.27 -5.47 25.44
N PHE A 936 66.02 -5.41 25.00
CA PHE A 936 64.89 -5.77 25.86
C PHE A 936 65.08 -7.20 26.39
N GLU A 937 64.86 -7.40 27.69
CA GLU A 937 65.04 -8.71 28.32
C GLU A 937 63.94 -9.70 27.90
N LYS A 938 62.71 -9.21 27.77
CA LYS A 938 61.48 -9.97 27.53
C LYS A 938 60.52 -9.25 26.59
N SER A 939 59.71 -10.03 25.88
CA SER A 939 58.62 -9.52 25.05
C SER A 939 57.40 -10.44 25.08
N ALA A 940 56.22 -9.87 24.84
CA ALA A 940 55.01 -10.64 24.59
C ALA A 940 54.19 -10.06 23.47
N LEU A 941 53.60 -10.96 22.69
CA LEU A 941 52.46 -10.67 21.84
C LEU A 941 51.24 -11.39 22.44
N VAL A 942 50.22 -10.60 22.78
CA VAL A 942 48.92 -11.10 23.21
C VAL A 942 47.92 -10.82 22.10
N ALA A 943 47.36 -11.88 21.53
CA ALA A 943 46.26 -11.78 20.57
C ALA A 943 44.94 -12.10 21.27
N SER A 944 43.89 -11.33 21.04
CA SER A 944 42.56 -11.69 21.52
C SER A 944 41.53 -11.71 20.40
N SER A 945 40.74 -12.77 20.36
CA SER A 945 39.75 -13.03 19.30
C SER A 945 38.68 -13.99 19.81
N PRO A 946 37.37 -13.78 19.56
CA PRO A 946 36.36 -14.74 19.98
C PRO A 946 36.53 -16.09 19.25
N SER A 947 37.13 -16.08 18.05
CA SER A 947 37.48 -17.27 17.29
C SER A 947 38.56 -18.11 17.98
N ARG A 948 38.19 -19.34 18.30
CA ARG A 948 39.07 -20.39 18.81
C ARG A 948 39.97 -20.92 17.69
N TRP A 949 39.45 -21.00 16.47
CA TRP A 949 40.25 -21.40 15.30
C TRP A 949 41.43 -20.44 15.09
N LEU A 950 41.19 -19.12 15.16
CA LEU A 950 42.26 -18.13 15.08
C LEU A 950 43.31 -18.32 16.19
N SER A 951 42.85 -18.54 17.42
CA SER A 951 43.73 -18.78 18.57
C SER A 951 44.61 -20.03 18.34
N GLN A 952 44.02 -21.12 17.83
CA GLN A 952 44.77 -22.33 17.48
C GLN A 952 45.79 -22.08 16.36
N LEU A 953 45.45 -21.30 15.32
CA LEU A 953 46.40 -20.93 14.26
C LEU A 953 47.60 -20.17 14.83
N ILE A 954 47.37 -19.23 15.74
CA ILE A 954 48.41 -18.47 16.43
C ILE A 954 49.28 -19.38 17.30
N ASP A 955 48.67 -20.27 18.09
CA ASP A 955 49.39 -21.19 18.96
C ASP A 955 50.25 -22.20 18.16
N ASN A 956 49.68 -22.77 17.09
CA ASN A 956 50.37 -23.70 16.18
C ASN A 956 51.58 -23.05 15.49
N LYS A 957 51.50 -21.74 15.22
CA LYS A 957 52.57 -20.96 14.58
C LYS A 957 53.38 -20.13 15.57
N SER A 958 53.15 -20.28 16.88
CA SER A 958 53.79 -19.47 17.92
C SER A 958 55.32 -19.48 17.84
N GLY A 959 55.93 -20.59 17.41
CA GLY A 959 57.38 -20.69 17.17
C GLY A 959 57.91 -19.71 16.11
N ASP A 960 57.14 -19.42 15.05
CA ASP A 960 57.50 -18.44 14.02
C ASP A 960 57.49 -17.02 14.58
N PHE A 961 56.42 -16.67 15.29
CA PHE A 961 56.33 -15.37 15.97
C PHE A 961 57.48 -15.19 16.97
N ARG A 962 57.76 -16.18 17.83
CA ARG A 962 58.88 -16.11 18.79
C ARG A 962 60.22 -15.92 18.10
N ARG A 963 60.52 -16.69 17.04
CA ARG A 963 61.76 -16.54 16.27
C ARG A 963 61.91 -15.13 15.68
N TYR A 964 60.82 -14.57 15.16
CA TYR A 964 60.83 -13.20 14.66
C TYR A 964 61.06 -12.19 15.79
N LEU A 965 60.34 -12.29 16.91
CA LEU A 965 60.51 -11.40 18.07
C LEU A 965 61.94 -11.44 18.61
N VAL A 966 62.51 -12.63 18.79
CA VAL A 966 63.91 -12.80 19.23
C VAL A 966 64.87 -12.09 18.30
N LYS A 967 64.69 -12.24 16.98
CA LYS A 967 65.56 -11.60 15.99
C LYS A 967 65.35 -10.09 15.91
N ALA A 968 64.10 -9.63 15.91
CA ALA A 968 63.74 -8.23 15.75
C ALA A 968 64.13 -7.40 16.98
N LEU A 969 63.99 -7.97 18.18
CA LEU A 969 64.30 -7.34 19.45
C LEU A 969 65.68 -7.67 20.00
N ASP A 970 66.40 -8.57 19.34
CA ASP A 970 67.68 -9.12 19.80
C ASP A 970 67.63 -9.69 21.23
N LEU A 971 66.59 -10.48 21.50
CA LEU A 971 66.39 -11.09 22.82
C LEU A 971 67.42 -12.19 23.06
N LYS A 972 67.78 -12.41 24.34
CA LYS A 972 68.76 -13.44 24.76
C LYS A 972 68.39 -14.88 24.35
N GLY A 973 67.13 -15.17 24.05
CA GLY A 973 66.68 -16.48 23.59
C GLY A 973 65.18 -16.59 23.36
N VAL A 974 64.72 -17.73 22.83
CA VAL A 974 63.31 -18.00 22.49
C VAL A 974 62.38 -17.90 23.71
N ASP A 975 62.87 -18.25 24.90
CA ASP A 975 62.10 -18.15 26.16
C ASP A 975 61.92 -16.70 26.65
N SER A 976 62.60 -15.74 26.03
CA SER A 976 62.37 -14.31 26.24
C SER A 976 61.25 -13.73 25.38
N ALA A 977 60.71 -14.49 24.43
CA ALA A 977 59.53 -14.12 23.65
C ALA A 977 58.34 -15.01 24.02
N LYS A 978 57.22 -14.38 24.42
CA LYS A 978 55.98 -15.10 24.73
C LYS A 978 54.89 -14.73 23.72
N ILE A 979 54.15 -15.73 23.26
CA ILE A 979 53.01 -15.56 22.34
C ILE A 979 51.85 -16.24 23.01
N ASN A 980 50.76 -15.51 23.20
CA ASN A 980 49.54 -16.09 23.74
C ASN A 980 48.32 -15.54 23.01
N SER A 981 47.30 -16.38 22.92
CA SER A 981 45.98 -16.00 22.45
C SER A 981 44.92 -16.28 23.51
N HIS A 982 43.86 -15.46 23.53
CA HIS A 982 42.68 -15.72 24.36
C HIS A 982 41.39 -15.23 23.70
N ASN A 983 40.26 -15.73 24.20
CA ASN A 983 38.96 -15.54 23.57
C ASN A 983 38.11 -14.38 24.12
N TYR A 984 38.74 -13.35 24.65
CA TYR A 984 38.04 -12.25 25.31
C TYR A 984 38.37 -10.91 24.64
N THR A 985 37.44 -10.46 23.80
CA THR A 985 37.50 -9.25 22.98
C THR A 985 36.09 -8.91 22.48
N LYS A 986 35.93 -7.81 21.75
CA LYS A 986 34.65 -7.45 21.11
C LYS A 986 34.25 -8.51 20.06
N PRO A 987 32.95 -8.84 19.91
CA PRO A 987 32.46 -9.96 19.08
C PRO A 987 33.04 -10.08 17.67
N TRP A 988 33.34 -8.98 16.99
CA TRP A 988 33.82 -9.00 15.60
C TRP A 988 35.18 -8.34 15.43
N GLU A 989 35.98 -8.30 16.51
CA GLU A 989 37.31 -7.70 16.49
C GLU A 989 38.38 -8.66 17.00
N ILE A 990 39.55 -8.59 16.37
CA ILE A 990 40.77 -9.22 16.82
C ILE A 990 41.68 -8.12 17.34
N SER A 991 42.20 -8.26 18.55
CA SER A 991 43.21 -7.33 19.06
C SER A 991 44.59 -7.98 19.11
N LEU A 992 45.62 -7.20 18.78
CA LEU A 992 47.02 -7.57 18.91
C LEU A 992 47.68 -6.56 19.82
N THR A 993 48.18 -6.99 20.98
CA THR A 993 48.90 -6.12 21.91
C THR A 993 50.32 -6.64 22.09
N PHE A 994 51.28 -5.79 21.78
CA PHE A 994 52.69 -6.09 21.95
C PHE A 994 53.25 -5.37 23.18
N PHE A 995 54.07 -6.09 23.95
CA PHE A 995 54.77 -5.60 25.13
C PHE A 995 56.27 -5.86 25.01
N ALA A 996 57.08 -4.86 25.31
CA ALA A 996 58.53 -4.98 25.41
C ALA A 996 58.99 -4.53 26.81
N ALA A 997 59.64 -5.43 27.54
CA ALA A 997 60.15 -5.20 28.89
C ALA A 997 61.62 -5.63 28.99
N ALA A 998 62.47 -4.97 29.75
CA ALA A 998 62.27 -3.74 30.50
C ALA A 998 63.31 -2.73 29.99
N SER A 999 62.99 -1.43 29.98
CA SER A 999 63.87 -0.38 29.45
C SER A 999 63.90 0.86 30.35
N PHE A 1000 64.85 1.75 30.09
CA PHE A 1000 65.23 2.88 30.94
C PHE A 1000 64.79 4.22 30.34
N LEU A 1001 64.84 5.28 31.16
CA LEU A 1001 64.29 6.59 30.81
C LEU A 1001 64.90 7.18 29.52
N ASP A 1002 66.22 7.12 29.37
CA ASP A 1002 66.93 7.71 28.23
C ASP A 1002 66.57 7.05 26.88
N ASN A 1003 65.98 5.84 26.89
CA ASN A 1003 65.49 5.19 25.68
C ASN A 1003 64.09 5.68 25.25
N VAL A 1004 63.40 6.50 26.05
CA VAL A 1004 62.13 7.13 25.65
C VAL A 1004 62.43 8.18 24.57
N SER A 1005 62.00 7.92 23.33
CA SER A 1005 62.35 8.77 22.18
C SER A 1005 61.85 10.21 22.31
N PRO A 1006 60.59 10.48 22.71
CA PRO A 1006 60.11 11.85 22.90
C PRO A 1006 60.89 12.67 23.93
N LEU A 1007 61.59 12.01 24.87
CA LEU A 1007 62.42 12.69 25.87
C LEU A 1007 63.68 13.27 25.23
N THR A 1008 64.36 12.50 24.40
CA THR A 1008 65.75 12.75 23.94
C THR A 1008 65.85 13.23 22.49
N THR A 1009 64.76 13.19 21.72
CA THR A 1009 64.70 13.76 20.37
C THR A 1009 64.96 15.26 20.40
N GLY A 1010 65.65 15.79 19.37
CA GLY A 1010 65.91 17.24 19.25
C GLY A 1010 64.61 18.06 19.25
N GLY A 1011 64.53 19.10 20.08
CA GLY A 1011 63.28 19.84 20.31
C GLY A 1011 62.30 19.19 21.29
N GLY A 1012 62.58 17.96 21.74
CA GLY A 1012 61.72 17.14 22.61
C GLY A 1012 61.77 17.53 24.08
N TYR A 1013 61.31 16.62 24.96
CA TYR A 1013 60.96 16.99 26.33
C TYR A 1013 62.15 17.46 27.15
N TRP A 1014 63.34 16.89 26.92
CA TRP A 1014 64.55 17.24 27.66
C TRP A 1014 64.98 18.69 27.45
N GLU A 1015 64.80 19.24 26.25
CA GLU A 1015 65.10 20.66 26.00
C GLU A 1015 64.20 21.57 26.85
N LYS A 1016 62.90 21.24 26.92
CA LYS A 1016 61.92 21.98 27.73
C LYS A 1016 62.24 21.83 29.22
N TYR A 1017 62.62 20.61 29.63
CA TYR A 1017 63.10 20.30 30.97
C TYR A 1017 64.30 21.16 31.34
N GLN A 1018 65.40 21.15 30.57
CA GLN A 1018 66.62 21.88 30.93
C GLN A 1018 66.38 23.38 31.15
N ARG A 1019 65.54 24.00 30.33
CA ARG A 1019 65.21 25.44 30.45
C ARG A 1019 64.38 25.76 31.69
N SER A 1020 63.59 24.81 32.19
CA SER A 1020 62.56 25.05 33.22
C SER A 1020 62.60 24.05 34.38
N LYS A 1021 63.69 23.32 34.58
CA LYS A 1021 63.79 22.21 35.57
C LYS A 1021 63.62 22.65 37.02
N ASN A 1022 63.83 23.92 37.33
CA ASN A 1022 63.62 24.48 38.68
C ASN A 1022 62.19 25.05 38.87
N ASN A 1023 61.31 24.99 37.86
CA ASN A 1023 59.95 25.51 38.01
C ASN A 1023 59.10 24.58 38.88
N ILE A 1024 58.92 24.95 40.15
CA ILE A 1024 58.18 24.16 41.15
C ILE A 1024 56.75 23.82 40.76
N LEU A 1025 56.09 24.59 39.88
CA LEU A 1025 54.71 24.33 39.47
C LEU A 1025 54.58 23.04 38.66
N HIS A 1026 55.68 22.52 38.13
CA HIS A 1026 55.74 21.29 37.36
C HIS A 1026 56.31 20.09 38.13
N HIS A 1027 56.70 20.27 39.40
CA HIS A 1027 57.13 19.18 40.27
C HIS A 1027 55.96 18.63 41.09
N SER A 1028 56.09 17.39 41.55
CA SER A 1028 55.12 16.77 42.46
C SER A 1028 55.80 15.95 43.56
N LEU A 1029 56.89 15.27 43.27
CA LEU A 1029 57.59 14.44 44.25
C LEU A 1029 58.26 15.32 45.33
N TYR A 1030 58.01 14.98 46.60
CA TYR A 1030 58.54 15.64 47.82
C TYR A 1030 58.08 17.07 48.12
N LEU A 1031 57.16 17.66 47.36
CA LEU A 1031 56.66 19.01 47.70
C LEU A 1031 56.01 19.08 49.09
N GLN A 1032 55.43 17.98 49.57
CA GLN A 1032 54.88 17.87 50.94
C GLN A 1032 55.95 17.85 52.04
N ASP A 1033 57.22 17.73 51.67
CA ASP A 1033 58.40 17.75 52.54
C ASP A 1033 59.24 19.03 52.32
N GLY A 1034 58.74 19.98 51.52
CA GLY A 1034 59.45 21.22 51.21
C GLY A 1034 60.61 21.03 50.25
N LYS A 1035 60.60 19.95 49.45
CA LYS A 1035 61.69 19.60 48.54
C LYS A 1035 61.16 19.23 47.16
N TYR A 1036 62.05 19.23 46.18
CA TYR A 1036 61.81 18.65 44.86
C TYR A 1036 63.09 18.00 44.34
N ILE A 1037 62.98 17.21 43.28
CA ILE A 1037 64.14 16.58 42.66
C ILE A 1037 64.40 17.17 41.27
N VAL A 1038 65.68 17.24 40.91
CA VAL A 1038 66.11 17.65 39.58
C VAL A 1038 67.11 16.61 39.06
N ARG A 1039 66.90 16.14 37.83
CA ARG A 1039 67.85 15.34 37.08
C ARG A 1039 68.84 16.29 36.40
N ASP A 1040 70.13 16.00 36.50
CA ASP A 1040 71.17 16.91 36.02
C ASP A 1040 71.35 16.85 34.51
N HIS A 1041 71.42 15.64 33.95
CA HIS A 1041 71.63 15.38 32.53
C HIS A 1041 70.95 14.07 32.07
N THR A 1042 70.72 13.96 30.76
CA THR A 1042 70.45 12.68 30.09
C THR A 1042 71.75 11.94 29.87
N LEU A 1043 71.69 10.62 29.89
CA LEU A 1043 72.81 9.77 29.54
C LEU A 1043 72.86 9.57 28.03
N LEU A 1044 74.06 9.32 27.50
CA LEU A 1044 74.15 8.72 26.17
C LEU A 1044 73.54 7.32 26.23
N LEU A 1045 72.90 6.88 25.15
CA LEU A 1045 72.24 5.58 25.12
C LEU A 1045 73.20 4.43 25.47
N ALA A 1046 74.47 4.50 25.07
CA ALA A 1046 75.49 3.50 25.41
C ALA A 1046 75.79 3.45 26.91
N ASP A 1047 75.88 4.61 27.58
CA ASP A 1047 76.15 4.69 29.03
C ASP A 1047 74.94 4.19 29.83
N ALA A 1048 73.73 4.55 29.38
CA ALA A 1048 72.49 4.05 29.98
C ALA A 1048 72.34 2.53 29.80
N ALA A 1049 72.71 2.01 28.63
CA ALA A 1049 72.72 0.57 28.34
C ALA A 1049 73.71 -0.19 29.24
N GLU A 1050 74.91 0.35 29.45
CA GLU A 1050 75.90 -0.20 30.38
C GLU A 1050 75.34 -0.28 31.81
N ILE A 1051 74.75 0.82 32.30
CA ILE A 1051 74.12 0.88 33.64
C ILE A 1051 72.96 -0.11 33.76
N ALA A 1052 72.16 -0.27 32.71
CA ALA A 1052 71.07 -1.23 32.68
C ALA A 1052 71.55 -2.68 32.70
N ASP A 1053 72.70 -3.00 32.10
CA ASP A 1053 73.24 -4.36 32.14
C ASP A 1053 73.78 -4.73 33.53
N LEU A 1054 74.36 -3.79 34.27
CA LEU A 1054 74.77 -3.97 35.69
C LEU A 1054 73.62 -4.46 36.57
N GLU A 1055 72.38 -4.14 36.21
CA GLU A 1055 71.18 -4.54 36.92
C GLU A 1055 70.93 -6.06 36.90
N SER A 1056 71.41 -6.72 35.85
CA SER A 1056 71.39 -8.18 35.73
C SER A 1056 72.54 -8.86 36.48
N GLY A 1057 73.51 -8.08 36.99
CA GLY A 1057 74.65 -8.55 37.76
C GLY A 1057 74.35 -8.92 39.22
N ASP A 1058 75.42 -9.19 39.96
CA ASP A 1058 75.38 -9.52 41.39
C ASP A 1058 75.04 -8.30 42.28
N LYS A 1059 75.06 -8.49 43.60
CA LYS A 1059 74.71 -7.41 44.55
C LYS A 1059 75.61 -6.18 44.42
N ASN A 1060 76.88 -6.34 44.05
CA ASN A 1060 77.81 -5.22 43.93
C ASN A 1060 77.50 -4.42 42.67
N HIS A 1061 77.27 -5.09 41.53
CA HIS A 1061 76.86 -4.42 40.29
C HIS A 1061 75.53 -3.65 40.46
N ARG A 1062 74.56 -4.23 41.17
CA ARG A 1062 73.29 -3.54 41.48
C ARG A 1062 73.47 -2.33 42.40
N ALA A 1063 74.41 -2.40 43.36
CA ALA A 1063 74.72 -1.27 44.22
C ALA A 1063 75.40 -0.14 43.43
N GLU A 1064 76.33 -0.48 42.53
CA GLU A 1064 76.97 0.46 41.62
C GLU A 1064 75.95 1.12 40.68
N MET A 1065 75.06 0.35 40.05
CA MET A 1065 73.97 0.86 39.22
C MET A 1065 73.15 1.90 40.01
N LYS A 1066 72.75 1.55 41.23
CA LYS A 1066 71.94 2.44 42.07
C LYS A 1066 72.69 3.72 42.43
N GLU A 1067 73.98 3.65 42.72
CA GLU A 1067 74.82 4.82 42.96
C GLU A 1067 74.91 5.71 41.72
N ARG A 1068 75.21 5.13 40.54
CA ARG A 1068 75.30 5.85 39.26
C ARG A 1068 74.00 6.56 38.90
N VAL A 1069 72.86 5.87 39.03
CA VAL A 1069 71.54 6.44 38.71
C VAL A 1069 71.14 7.49 39.74
N THR A 1070 71.30 7.23 41.03
CA THR A 1070 70.94 8.23 42.06
C THR A 1070 71.84 9.47 42.03
N GLY A 1071 73.09 9.33 41.58
CA GLY A 1071 74.01 10.44 41.32
C GLY A 1071 73.58 11.38 40.19
N LEU A 1072 72.61 10.98 39.33
CA LEU A 1072 72.01 11.88 38.33
C LEU A 1072 71.05 12.90 38.92
N TYR A 1073 70.70 12.76 40.20
CA TYR A 1073 69.62 13.52 40.83
C TYR A 1073 70.12 14.37 41.99
N GLN A 1074 69.64 15.62 42.02
CA GLN A 1074 69.79 16.54 43.13
C GLN A 1074 68.46 16.72 43.84
N ILE A 1075 68.48 16.65 45.18
CA ILE A 1075 67.34 17.04 46.01
C ILE A 1075 67.54 18.51 46.36
N LYS A 1076 66.57 19.35 45.99
CA LYS A 1076 66.59 20.79 46.20
C LYS A 1076 65.54 21.23 47.19
N ASP A 1077 65.83 22.31 47.92
CA ASP A 1077 64.83 23.01 48.71
C ASP A 1077 63.90 23.79 47.80
N ILE A 1078 62.60 23.81 48.10
CA ILE A 1078 61.62 24.52 47.27
C ILE A 1078 61.95 26.01 47.10
N LYS A 1079 62.64 26.67 48.03
CA LYS A 1079 63.03 28.10 47.91
C LYS A 1079 64.00 28.38 46.76
N GLU A 1080 64.85 27.41 46.43
CA GLU A 1080 65.81 27.53 45.32
C GLU A 1080 65.10 27.76 43.96
N ALA A 1081 63.81 27.44 43.87
CA ALA A 1081 63.00 27.67 42.67
C ALA A 1081 62.63 29.14 42.43
N ALA A 1082 62.69 29.99 43.46
CA ALA A 1082 62.45 31.43 43.36
C ALA A 1082 63.73 32.27 43.28
N GLY A 1083 64.91 31.63 43.26
CA GLY A 1083 66.20 32.31 43.20
C GLY A 1083 66.72 32.85 44.54
N GLU A 1084 66.15 32.38 45.66
CA GLU A 1084 66.69 32.48 47.02
C GLU A 1084 67.56 31.26 47.34
#